data_AF-A0A067KZC8-F1
#
_entry.id   AF-A0A067KZC8-F1
#
_cell.length_a   1.000
_cell.length_b   1.000
_cell.length_c   1.000
_cell.angle_alpha   90.00
_cell.angle_beta   90.00
_cell.angle_gamma   90.00
#
_symmetry.space_group_name_H-M   'P 1'
#
loop_
_entity.id
_entity.type
_entity.pdbx_description
1 polymer ?
#
loop_
_entity_poly.entity_id
_entity_poly.type
_entity_poly.pdbx_seq_one_letter_code
_entity_poly.pdbx_strand_id
1 'polypeptide(L)'
;MASSSGNGATNVIINHDFSGGLHSWHPNCCDGFVVSAESGRPGFLPKSGGNYAVVSNRKECWQGLEQDITSRVATGSTYSVSASVGVSGLIQGFADVLATLKLECRDSPTRYLFIGKTSVSKERWEKLEGTFSLSTMPERVIFYLEGPSPGVDLLIESVFITCSSPSEFGHASNRCDNAGDADENIIINPRFEDGLNNWSGRGCKVILHDSMEDGKIVPQSGKVFASATERTQSWNGIQQEITGRVQRKLAYEAIAVVRIFGNNVTSADVRTTLWVQTPDLREQYIGIANLQATDKEWVQLQGKFLLNGSPKRVVIYIEGPPPGTDILVNSFVLKHAEKIPPSPPPVIENPAYGVNIIQNSNLSDGTNGWFPLGNCTLTVATGSPHILPPMARESLGPHEPLSGRYILVAKRTQTWMGPAQMITDKIKLFLTYQVSAWVKIGSGSTGPQNVNVALGVDSQWVNGGQVEINDDRWHEIGGSFRIEKQPSKVMVYVQGPAPGVDLMVAGVQIFPVDREARFKHLRRQSDKIRKRDVTLKFSGVDSSSLHGTFIKVKQTHNSFPFGSCISRTNIDNEDFVNFFVKNFNWAVFGNELKWYWTEAQQGNLNYKDADEMLDMCNKNNIETRGHCIFWEVEGTVQPWIKALNKNDLATAVQNRLTGLLTRYKGKFRHYDVNNEMLHGSFYQDRLGKDIRVNMFKTANQLDPSAILFVNDYHIEDGNDTRSSPEKYIEQILDLQEQGAPVGGIGIQGHIDSPVGPIVSSALDRLGILGLPIWFTELDVSSSNEYVRGDDLEVMLREAFAHPAVDGIMLWGFWELFMSRDNAHLVNAEGELNEAGKRYLVLKDEWLTRAHGHVDEQGEFAFRGFQGRYTLEIVTLSKKITKTFTVDKGDSPLVVSIDLK
;
A
#
# COMPACT_ATOMS: atom_id res chain seq x y z
N MET A 1 15.35 77.22 -11.55
CA MET A 1 16.61 76.46 -11.68
C MET A 1 17.14 76.19 -10.28
N ALA A 2 17.07 74.93 -9.85
CA ALA A 2 17.93 74.32 -8.83
C ALA A 2 17.82 72.81 -9.04
N SER A 3 18.97 72.14 -9.04
CA SER A 3 19.26 70.84 -9.64
C SER A 3 18.83 69.62 -8.82
N SER A 4 18.71 68.51 -9.54
CA SER A 4 18.52 67.11 -9.13
C SER A 4 19.38 66.61 -7.96
N SER A 5 18.80 65.76 -7.11
CA SER A 5 19.49 64.65 -6.44
C SER A 5 18.61 63.39 -6.49
N GLY A 6 19.15 62.32 -7.09
CA GLY A 6 18.48 61.05 -7.29
C GLY A 6 18.45 60.18 -6.02
N ASN A 7 17.37 59.43 -5.84
CA ASN A 7 17.26 58.40 -4.81
C ASN A 7 17.56 57.04 -5.47
N GLY A 8 18.85 56.76 -5.68
CA GLY A 8 19.32 55.49 -6.23
C GLY A 8 19.39 54.42 -5.14
N ALA A 9 18.79 53.24 -5.39
CA ALA A 9 18.94 52.07 -4.53
C ALA A 9 20.43 51.74 -4.35
N THR A 10 20.91 51.73 -3.10
CA THR A 10 22.32 51.50 -2.79
C THR A 10 22.65 50.01 -2.92
N ASN A 11 23.68 49.65 -3.68
CA ASN A 11 24.12 48.27 -3.86
C ASN A 11 24.67 47.68 -2.54
N VAL A 12 24.15 46.51 -2.14
CA VAL A 12 24.54 45.73 -0.96
C VAL A 12 25.91 45.07 -1.12
N ILE A 13 26.44 44.96 -2.34
CA ILE A 13 27.82 44.54 -2.61
C ILE A 13 28.77 45.75 -2.57
N ILE A 14 29.90 45.62 -1.86
CA ILE A 14 31.02 46.58 -1.87
C ILE A 14 31.99 46.17 -2.98
N ASN A 15 32.59 47.16 -3.66
CA ASN A 15 33.55 46.92 -4.74
C ASN A 15 32.97 45.97 -5.80
N HIS A 16 31.74 46.27 -6.22
CA HIS A 16 30.92 45.42 -7.08
C HIS A 16 31.43 45.33 -8.53
N ASP A 17 32.32 46.22 -8.93
CA ASP A 17 32.90 46.33 -10.28
C ASP A 17 34.42 46.03 -10.28
N PHE A 18 34.97 45.59 -9.15
CA PHE A 18 36.38 45.25 -8.97
C PHE A 18 37.38 46.38 -9.28
N SER A 19 36.93 47.64 -9.26
CA SER A 19 37.79 48.82 -9.43
C SER A 19 38.85 48.93 -8.32
N GLY A 20 38.55 48.46 -7.11
CA GLY A 20 39.47 48.34 -5.98
C GLY A 20 40.24 47.01 -5.90
N GLY A 21 40.33 46.22 -6.97
CA GLY A 21 40.88 44.87 -6.92
C GLY A 21 39.89 43.88 -6.28
N LEU A 22 40.38 42.89 -5.52
CA LEU A 22 39.53 41.98 -4.71
C LEU A 22 39.21 42.53 -3.31
N HIS A 23 39.34 43.84 -3.08
CA HIS A 23 38.98 44.42 -1.78
C HIS A 23 37.52 44.07 -1.43
N SER A 24 37.29 43.59 -0.20
CA SER A 24 36.00 43.06 0.31
C SER A 24 35.50 41.75 -0.32
N TRP A 25 36.24 41.14 -1.25
CA TRP A 25 35.93 39.84 -1.84
C TRP A 25 36.97 38.80 -1.40
N HIS A 26 36.51 37.59 -1.11
CA HIS A 26 37.34 36.48 -0.67
C HIS A 26 37.20 35.28 -1.62
N PRO A 27 38.30 34.73 -2.15
CA PRO A 27 38.27 33.45 -2.83
C PRO A 27 37.99 32.31 -1.85
N ASN A 28 36.98 31.50 -2.12
CA ASN A 28 36.60 30.37 -1.27
C ASN A 28 37.27 29.08 -1.77
N CYS A 29 38.37 28.71 -1.10
CA CYS A 29 39.19 27.52 -1.41
C CYS A 29 39.70 27.43 -2.87
N CYS A 30 39.86 28.57 -3.53
CA CYS A 30 40.37 28.74 -4.89
C CYS A 30 41.25 30.00 -4.98
N ASP A 31 41.82 30.26 -6.17
CA ASP A 31 42.62 31.45 -6.42
C ASP A 31 41.77 32.53 -7.09
N GLY A 32 41.88 33.78 -6.64
CA GLY A 32 41.19 34.92 -7.25
C GLY A 32 42.15 36.06 -7.56
N PHE A 33 42.02 36.67 -8.73
CA PHE A 33 42.75 37.88 -9.11
C PHE A 33 41.91 38.77 -10.04
N VAL A 34 42.27 40.05 -10.17
CA VAL A 34 41.58 41.00 -11.05
C VAL A 34 42.40 41.26 -12.30
N VAL A 35 41.72 41.30 -13.45
CA VAL A 35 42.30 41.68 -14.74
C VAL A 35 41.80 43.06 -15.13
N SER A 36 42.73 43.95 -15.44
CA SER A 36 42.44 45.30 -15.97
C SER A 36 42.26 45.26 -17.48
N ALA A 37 41.30 46.04 -17.99
CA ALA A 37 40.97 46.15 -19.42
C ALA A 37 42.17 46.58 -20.30
N GLU A 38 43.20 47.22 -19.73
CA GLU A 38 44.39 47.69 -20.47
C GLU A 38 45.47 46.60 -20.66
N SER A 39 45.38 45.47 -19.95
CA SER A 39 46.46 44.45 -19.89
C SER A 39 46.37 43.33 -20.94
N GLY A 40 45.43 43.41 -21.89
CA GLY A 40 45.45 42.68 -23.17
C GLY A 40 45.72 41.17 -23.11
N ARG A 41 44.73 40.35 -22.70
CA ARG A 41 44.62 38.96 -23.19
C ARG A 41 43.68 38.92 -24.40
N PRO A 42 44.01 38.25 -25.52
CA PRO A 42 43.11 38.16 -26.67
C PRO A 42 41.90 37.31 -26.28
N GLY A 43 40.69 37.88 -26.28
CA GLY A 43 39.43 37.13 -26.17
C GLY A 43 38.36 37.70 -25.23
N PHE A 44 38.69 38.62 -24.30
CA PHE A 44 37.72 39.18 -23.35
C PHE A 44 37.91 40.69 -23.19
N LEU A 45 37.02 41.48 -23.80
CA LEU A 45 36.83 42.90 -23.45
C LEU A 45 35.47 43.01 -22.73
N PRO A 46 35.42 43.48 -21.48
CA PRO A 46 34.16 43.75 -20.78
C PRO A 46 33.37 44.82 -21.54
N LYS A 47 32.03 44.75 -21.48
CA LYS A 47 31.16 45.67 -22.24
C LYS A 47 31.34 47.13 -21.82
N SER A 48 31.86 47.37 -20.60
CA SER A 48 32.02 48.67 -19.97
C SER A 48 33.45 49.22 -19.94
N GLY A 49 34.45 48.46 -20.43
CA GLY A 49 35.87 48.84 -20.31
C GLY A 49 36.44 48.80 -18.88
N GLY A 50 35.72 48.18 -17.93
CA GLY A 50 36.11 48.07 -16.51
C GLY A 50 36.98 46.85 -16.17
N ASN A 51 37.33 46.72 -14.89
CA ASN A 51 38.02 45.55 -14.35
C ASN A 51 37.06 44.35 -14.22
N TYR A 52 37.58 43.13 -14.20
CA TYR A 52 36.79 41.93 -13.84
C TYR A 52 37.62 40.95 -13.00
N ALA A 53 36.94 40.20 -12.13
CA ALA A 53 37.56 39.16 -11.32
C ALA A 53 37.64 37.83 -12.08
N VAL A 54 38.75 37.12 -11.90
CA VAL A 54 38.98 35.76 -12.39
C VAL A 54 39.18 34.85 -11.18
N VAL A 55 38.34 33.82 -11.09
CA VAL A 55 38.42 32.77 -10.08
C VAL A 55 38.91 31.50 -10.76
N SER A 56 40.12 31.09 -10.42
CA SER A 56 40.87 30.02 -11.07
C SER A 56 41.34 28.95 -10.07
N ASN A 57 41.99 27.90 -10.57
CA ASN A 57 42.48 26.78 -9.76
C ASN A 57 41.38 26.10 -8.92
N ARG A 58 40.16 26.07 -9.49
CA ARG A 58 38.97 25.51 -8.86
C ARG A 58 38.98 23.98 -8.99
N LYS A 59 39.03 23.28 -7.88
CA LYS A 59 39.02 21.80 -7.77
C LYS A 59 37.62 21.24 -7.54
N GLU A 60 36.69 22.07 -7.08
CA GLU A 60 35.30 21.70 -6.81
C GLU A 60 34.34 22.77 -7.33
N CYS A 61 33.11 22.38 -7.69
CA CYS A 61 32.15 23.31 -8.31
C CYS A 61 31.61 24.39 -7.36
N TRP A 62 31.67 24.19 -6.04
CA TRP A 62 31.23 25.15 -5.02
C TRP A 62 32.28 26.24 -4.71
N GLN A 63 33.52 26.08 -5.20
CA GLN A 63 34.57 27.06 -5.01
C GLN A 63 34.28 28.29 -5.86
N GLY A 64 34.53 29.48 -5.33
CA GLY A 64 33.99 30.71 -5.90
C GLY A 64 34.50 31.98 -5.26
N LEU A 65 33.84 33.10 -5.55
CA LEU A 65 34.16 34.40 -4.94
C LEU A 65 33.02 34.82 -4.01
N GLU A 66 33.35 35.14 -2.76
CA GLU A 66 32.38 35.41 -1.70
C GLU A 66 32.58 36.78 -1.02
N GLN A 67 31.49 37.37 -0.52
CA GLN A 67 31.49 38.59 0.27
C GLN A 67 30.47 38.47 1.41
N ASP A 68 30.90 38.80 2.63
CA ASP A 68 30.04 38.87 3.80
C ASP A 68 29.14 40.12 3.71
N ILE A 69 27.83 39.91 3.60
CA ILE A 69 26.83 40.97 3.44
C ILE A 69 25.96 41.14 4.70
N THR A 70 26.32 40.49 5.81
CA THR A 70 25.52 40.42 7.04
C THR A 70 25.04 41.79 7.52
N SER A 71 25.93 42.78 7.56
CA SER A 71 25.61 44.13 8.06
C SER A 71 24.79 44.99 7.07
N ARG A 72 24.50 44.46 5.88
CA ARG A 72 23.89 45.20 4.75
C ARG A 72 22.57 44.59 4.28
N VAL A 73 22.10 43.54 4.96
CA VAL A 73 20.79 42.91 4.71
C VAL A 73 19.97 42.86 6.00
N ALA A 74 18.65 42.79 5.86
CA ALA A 74 17.69 42.76 6.96
C ALA A 74 16.56 41.76 6.67
N THR A 75 15.97 41.22 7.74
CA THR A 75 14.81 40.33 7.64
C THR A 75 13.56 41.06 7.16
N GLY A 76 12.69 40.37 6.44
CA GLY A 76 11.43 40.94 5.92
C GLY A 76 11.58 41.84 4.69
N SER A 77 12.80 42.03 4.20
CA SER A 77 13.09 42.73 2.94
C SER A 77 13.39 41.72 1.82
N THR A 78 12.96 42.05 0.60
CA THR A 78 13.31 41.29 -0.61
C THR A 78 14.46 41.97 -1.34
N TYR A 79 15.48 41.18 -1.67
CA TYR A 79 16.68 41.60 -2.36
C TYR A 79 16.71 41.00 -3.76
N SER A 80 16.93 41.84 -4.77
CA SER A 80 17.15 41.41 -6.15
C SER A 80 18.65 41.36 -6.45
N VAL A 81 19.10 40.22 -6.97
CA VAL A 81 20.49 39.94 -7.35
C VAL A 81 20.60 39.95 -8.87
N SER A 82 21.59 40.65 -9.39
CA SER A 82 21.97 40.68 -10.81
C SER A 82 23.49 40.68 -10.92
N ALA A 83 24.08 39.65 -11.52
CA ALA A 83 25.51 39.55 -11.78
C ALA A 83 25.80 39.38 -13.28
N SER A 84 26.89 39.98 -13.76
CA SER A 84 27.44 39.72 -15.11
C SER A 84 28.61 38.75 -14.97
N VAL A 85 28.44 37.53 -15.50
CA VAL A 85 29.35 36.41 -15.28
C VAL A 85 29.79 35.78 -16.61
N GLY A 86 31.03 35.28 -16.64
CA GLY A 86 31.69 34.68 -17.79
C GLY A 86 32.41 33.40 -17.38
N VAL A 87 32.85 32.59 -18.36
CA VAL A 87 33.68 31.41 -18.09
C VAL A 87 34.83 31.30 -19.08
N SER A 88 35.98 30.78 -18.62
CA SER A 88 37.18 30.55 -19.43
C SER A 88 37.79 29.18 -19.14
N GLY A 89 38.34 28.51 -20.16
CA GLY A 89 38.95 27.18 -20.05
C GLY A 89 38.44 26.17 -21.08
N LEU A 90 38.70 24.88 -20.84
CA LEU A 90 38.24 23.76 -21.67
C LEU A 90 36.76 23.45 -21.37
N ILE A 91 35.86 24.06 -22.13
CA ILE A 91 34.42 23.76 -22.06
C ILE A 91 33.88 23.31 -23.42
N GLN A 92 33.08 22.24 -23.42
CA GLN A 92 32.28 21.80 -24.57
C GLN A 92 30.83 22.27 -24.34
N GLY A 93 30.41 23.32 -25.04
CA GLY A 93 29.05 23.87 -24.92
C GLY A 93 28.93 24.98 -23.87
N PHE A 94 28.01 24.82 -22.93
CA PHE A 94 27.69 25.80 -21.88
C PHE A 94 28.16 25.31 -20.52
N ALA A 95 28.49 26.24 -19.63
CA ALA A 95 28.85 25.96 -18.25
C ALA A 95 28.01 26.81 -17.30
N ASP A 96 27.55 26.19 -16.21
CA ASP A 96 26.61 26.82 -15.30
C ASP A 96 27.32 27.64 -14.22
N VAL A 97 26.85 28.86 -14.01
CA VAL A 97 27.25 29.74 -12.91
C VAL A 97 26.03 30.00 -12.02
N LEU A 98 26.22 29.91 -10.71
CA LEU A 98 25.18 30.00 -9.69
C LEU A 98 25.49 31.14 -8.72
N ALA A 99 24.44 31.75 -8.18
CA ALA A 99 24.51 32.64 -7.02
C ALA A 99 23.83 31.97 -5.83
N THR A 100 24.51 31.97 -4.68
CA THR A 100 24.07 31.27 -3.47
C THR A 100 24.36 32.13 -2.24
N LEU A 101 23.50 32.06 -1.22
CA LEU A 101 23.81 32.55 0.13
C LEU A 101 24.22 31.39 1.02
N LYS A 102 25.33 31.56 1.73
CA LYS A 102 25.73 30.72 2.86
C LYS A 102 25.27 31.40 4.15
N LEU A 103 24.40 30.73 4.90
CA LEU A 103 23.79 31.21 6.13
C LEU A 103 24.35 30.43 7.32
N GLU A 104 25.07 31.13 8.20
CA GLU A 104 25.66 30.55 9.41
C GLU A 104 24.83 30.99 10.64
N CYS A 105 24.29 30.03 11.38
CA CYS A 105 23.50 30.25 12.60
C CYS A 105 24.16 29.55 13.79
N ARG A 106 24.05 30.13 14.99
CA ARG A 106 24.53 29.51 16.22
C ARG A 106 23.83 28.17 16.45
N ASP A 107 24.61 27.13 16.78
CA ASP A 107 24.11 25.80 17.16
C ASP A 107 23.25 25.08 16.09
N SER A 108 23.37 25.48 14.81
CA SER A 108 22.70 24.85 13.67
C SER A 108 23.68 24.61 12.52
N PRO A 109 23.48 23.56 11.70
CA PRO A 109 24.32 23.35 10.51
C PRO A 109 24.19 24.52 9.53
N THR A 110 25.30 24.89 8.88
CA THR A 110 25.31 25.92 7.83
C THR A 110 24.31 25.56 6.73
N ARG A 111 23.46 26.53 6.37
CA ARG A 111 22.45 26.38 5.32
C ARG A 111 22.89 27.12 4.08
N TYR A 112 22.52 26.60 2.91
CA TYR A 112 22.80 27.22 1.63
C TYR A 112 21.47 27.55 0.94
N LEU A 113 21.28 28.81 0.58
CA LEU A 113 20.08 29.29 -0.10
C LEU A 113 20.46 29.65 -1.54
N PHE A 114 19.98 28.86 -2.49
CA PHE A 114 20.15 29.12 -3.91
C PHE A 114 19.36 30.36 -4.33
N ILE A 115 19.98 31.27 -5.09
CA ILE A 115 19.38 32.54 -5.53
C ILE A 115 19.00 32.49 -7.01
N GLY A 116 19.92 32.02 -7.86
CA GLY A 116 19.74 32.04 -9.31
C GLY A 116 20.90 31.35 -10.04
N LYS A 117 20.66 30.97 -11.30
CA LYS A 117 21.60 30.25 -12.16
C LYS A 117 21.51 30.78 -13.58
N THR A 118 22.65 30.85 -14.26
CA THR A 118 22.71 31.13 -15.70
C THR A 118 23.70 30.18 -16.38
N SER A 119 23.44 29.84 -17.64
CA SER A 119 24.31 28.97 -18.44
C SER A 119 25.15 29.83 -19.38
N VAL A 120 26.47 29.80 -19.19
CA VAL A 120 27.43 30.68 -19.85
C VAL A 120 28.17 29.91 -20.94
N SER A 121 28.16 30.44 -22.16
CA SER A 121 28.99 29.91 -23.25
C SER A 121 30.44 30.43 -23.18
N LYS A 122 31.37 29.70 -23.81
CA LYS A 122 32.78 30.09 -23.83
C LYS A 122 32.97 31.51 -24.33
N GLU A 123 33.73 32.29 -23.56
CA GLU A 123 34.16 33.64 -23.96
C GLU A 123 33.02 34.66 -24.12
N ARG A 124 31.88 34.47 -23.43
CA ARG A 124 30.76 35.44 -23.39
C ARG A 124 30.36 35.82 -21.97
N TRP A 125 29.92 37.06 -21.81
CA TRP A 125 29.29 37.57 -20.59
C TRP A 125 27.78 37.33 -20.62
N GLU A 126 27.27 36.63 -19.62
CA GLU A 126 25.83 36.39 -19.43
C GLU A 126 25.34 37.00 -18.12
N LYS A 127 24.06 37.36 -18.11
CA LYS A 127 23.41 37.91 -16.92
C LYS A 127 22.87 36.76 -16.07
N LEU A 128 23.19 36.77 -14.78
CA LEU A 128 22.62 35.93 -13.74
C LEU A 128 21.68 36.78 -12.90
N GLU A 129 20.40 36.39 -12.81
CA GLU A 129 19.41 37.08 -12.00
C GLU A 129 18.76 36.14 -10.98
N GLY A 130 18.32 36.69 -9.86
CA GLY A 130 17.59 35.97 -8.83
C GLY A 130 17.15 36.89 -7.70
N THR A 131 16.42 36.35 -6.73
CA THR A 131 15.97 37.11 -5.57
C THR A 131 16.12 36.29 -4.29
N PHE A 132 16.27 36.96 -3.15
CA PHE A 132 16.21 36.31 -1.85
C PHE A 132 15.52 37.20 -0.81
N SER A 133 14.97 36.56 0.23
CA SER A 133 14.50 37.23 1.45
C SER A 133 14.91 36.39 2.66
N LEU A 134 15.09 37.04 3.80
CA LEU A 134 15.44 36.38 5.06
C LEU A 134 14.26 36.49 6.02
N SER A 135 13.73 35.35 6.47
CA SER A 135 12.65 35.30 7.47
C SER A 135 13.17 35.49 8.90
N THR A 136 14.41 35.07 9.17
CA THR A 136 15.14 35.25 10.43
C THR A 136 16.58 35.63 10.14
N MET A 137 17.20 36.48 10.96
CA MET A 137 18.56 36.98 10.71
C MET A 137 19.61 35.95 11.20
N PRO A 138 20.43 35.38 10.30
CA PRO A 138 21.56 34.51 10.69
C PRO A 138 22.69 35.29 11.36
N GLU A 139 23.61 34.60 12.04
CA GLU A 139 24.83 35.24 12.59
C GLU A 139 25.72 35.77 11.47
N ARG A 140 25.82 35.03 10.36
CA ARG A 140 26.50 35.49 9.14
C ARG A 140 25.73 35.13 7.87
N VAL A 141 25.68 36.08 6.95
CA VAL A 141 25.09 35.97 5.61
C VAL A 141 26.18 36.28 4.60
N ILE A 142 26.63 35.25 3.90
CA ILE A 142 27.71 35.35 2.91
C ILE A 142 27.11 35.13 1.53
N PHE A 143 27.22 36.12 0.65
CA PHE A 143 26.89 35.96 -0.76
C PHE A 143 28.10 35.43 -1.51
N TYR A 144 27.89 34.44 -2.37
CA TYR A 144 28.96 33.96 -3.24
C TYR A 144 28.47 33.46 -4.59
N LEU A 145 29.35 33.59 -5.59
CA LEU A 145 29.15 33.07 -6.93
C LEU A 145 29.98 31.80 -7.10
N GLU A 146 29.32 30.72 -7.54
CA GLU A 146 29.88 29.39 -7.68
C GLU A 146 29.53 28.76 -9.05
N GLY A 147 30.03 27.56 -9.32
CA GLY A 147 30.17 27.06 -10.67
C GLY A 147 31.28 27.82 -11.43
N PRO A 148 31.67 27.40 -12.65
CA PRO A 148 31.34 26.16 -13.37
C PRO A 148 32.02 24.90 -12.79
N SER A 149 32.05 23.79 -13.55
CA SER A 149 32.75 22.54 -13.18
C SER A 149 34.23 22.75 -12.79
N PRO A 150 34.83 21.84 -12.00
CA PRO A 150 36.25 21.88 -11.67
C PRO A 150 37.16 22.06 -12.90
N GLY A 151 38.20 22.89 -12.76
CA GLY A 151 39.15 23.19 -13.83
C GLY A 151 38.70 24.25 -14.84
N VAL A 152 37.49 24.78 -14.70
CA VAL A 152 37.00 25.91 -15.52
C VAL A 152 37.00 27.18 -14.67
N ASP A 153 37.59 28.24 -15.21
CA ASP A 153 37.71 29.53 -14.55
C ASP A 153 36.36 30.28 -14.60
N LEU A 154 35.95 30.84 -13.46
CA LEU A 154 34.78 31.72 -13.35
C LEU A 154 35.24 33.18 -13.49
N LEU A 155 34.56 33.93 -14.33
CA LEU A 155 34.81 35.35 -14.56
C LEU A 155 33.61 36.15 -14.04
N ILE A 156 33.86 37.25 -13.33
CA ILE A 156 32.81 38.09 -12.74
C ILE A 156 33.12 39.54 -13.10
N GLU A 157 32.25 40.17 -13.90
CA GLU A 157 32.40 41.56 -14.33
C GLU A 157 31.76 42.50 -13.30
N SER A 158 30.54 42.20 -12.84
CA SER A 158 29.90 43.00 -11.80
C SER A 158 28.81 42.25 -11.03
N VAL A 159 28.53 42.68 -9.79
CA VAL A 159 27.47 42.10 -8.94
C VAL A 159 26.62 43.19 -8.27
N PHE A 160 25.33 43.21 -8.57
CA PHE A 160 24.36 44.12 -7.96
C PHE A 160 23.38 43.36 -7.08
N ILE A 161 23.27 43.79 -5.83
CA ILE A 161 22.22 43.35 -4.90
C ILE A 161 21.51 44.59 -4.41
N THR A 162 20.21 44.72 -4.71
CA THR A 162 19.42 45.91 -4.34
C THR A 162 18.20 45.50 -3.53
N CYS A 163 17.86 46.30 -2.52
CA CYS A 163 16.70 46.10 -1.67
C CYS A 163 15.50 46.85 -2.25
N SER A 164 14.36 46.20 -2.38
CA SER A 164 13.09 46.87 -2.67
C SER A 164 12.48 47.33 -1.34
N SER A 165 12.36 48.64 -1.08
CA SER A 165 11.73 49.14 0.16
C SER A 165 10.20 48.99 0.12
N PRO A 166 9.52 48.74 1.26
CA PRO A 166 8.06 48.58 1.31
C PRO A 166 7.35 49.93 1.42
N SER A 167 6.46 50.26 0.48
CA SER A 167 5.50 51.37 0.62
C SER A 167 4.22 50.90 1.32
N GLU A 168 3.94 51.54 2.47
CA GLU A 168 2.64 51.73 3.13
C GLU A 168 1.94 50.53 3.77
N PHE A 169 2.30 50.26 5.04
CA PHE A 169 1.41 49.63 6.01
C PHE A 169 0.53 50.70 6.68
N GLY A 170 -0.80 50.62 6.48
CA GLY A 170 -1.82 51.41 7.17
C GLY A 170 -2.80 50.51 7.92
N HIS A 171 -2.64 50.50 9.25
CA HIS A 171 -3.55 50.13 10.35
C HIS A 171 -4.77 49.20 10.13
N ALA A 172 -4.66 48.07 10.86
CA ALA A 172 -5.68 47.17 11.40
C ALA A 172 -7.14 47.66 11.52
N SER A 173 -8.06 46.80 11.07
CA SER A 173 -9.28 46.53 11.83
C SER A 173 -9.68 45.05 11.69
N ASN A 174 -10.03 44.46 12.84
CA ASN A 174 -10.40 43.06 13.04
C ASN A 174 -11.50 42.57 12.09
N ARG A 175 -11.16 41.62 11.21
CA ARG A 175 -12.06 40.53 10.81
C ARG A 175 -11.23 39.26 10.60
N CYS A 176 -11.49 38.25 11.43
CA CYS A 176 -11.09 36.88 11.16
C CYS A 176 -11.91 36.39 9.96
N ASP A 177 -11.35 36.49 8.77
CA ASP A 177 -11.83 35.79 7.57
C ASP A 177 -10.66 34.98 7.00
N ASN A 178 -10.81 33.66 7.08
CA ASN A 178 -10.14 32.58 6.34
C ASN A 178 -8.92 32.97 5.48
N ALA A 179 -7.72 32.87 6.05
CA ALA A 179 -6.48 32.65 5.28
C ALA A 179 -6.21 31.14 5.24
N GLY A 180 -6.80 30.45 4.27
CA GLY A 180 -6.58 29.03 3.99
C GLY A 180 -5.53 28.82 2.89
N ASP A 181 -4.60 27.91 3.17
CA ASP A 181 -4.01 26.93 2.23
C ASP A 181 -2.93 27.36 1.21
N ALA A 182 -2.28 28.53 1.36
CA ALA A 182 -1.24 28.96 0.40
C ALA A 182 0.24 28.71 0.81
N ASP A 183 0.53 28.43 2.09
CA ASP A 183 1.92 28.41 2.62
C ASP A 183 2.55 27.01 2.81
N GLU A 184 1.86 25.92 2.44
CA GLU A 184 2.36 24.54 2.65
C GLU A 184 2.75 23.79 1.36
N ASN A 185 2.67 24.42 0.19
CA ASN A 185 2.97 23.72 -1.06
C ASN A 185 4.48 23.56 -1.28
N ILE A 186 4.90 22.30 -1.38
CA ILE A 186 6.27 21.87 -1.61
C ILE A 186 6.67 22.11 -3.06
N ILE A 187 5.73 22.04 -4.02
CA ILE A 187 6.00 22.33 -5.43
C ILE A 187 6.22 23.83 -5.61
N ILE A 188 7.30 24.19 -6.32
CA ILE A 188 7.60 25.56 -6.72
C ILE A 188 6.87 25.85 -8.03
N ASN A 189 6.30 27.06 -8.12
CA ASN A 189 5.55 27.52 -9.29
C ASN A 189 4.43 26.53 -9.70
N PRO A 190 3.49 26.21 -8.79
CA PRO A 190 2.51 25.14 -8.97
C PRO A 190 1.44 25.42 -10.02
N ARG A 191 1.30 26.68 -10.46
CA ARG A 191 0.32 27.13 -11.47
C ARG A 191 0.99 27.76 -12.70
N PHE A 192 2.31 27.62 -12.82
CA PHE A 192 3.08 28.12 -13.96
C PHE A 192 3.00 29.65 -14.20
N GLU A 193 2.57 30.42 -13.20
CA GLU A 193 2.44 31.90 -13.28
C GLU A 193 3.80 32.60 -13.43
N ASP A 194 4.88 31.95 -12.99
CA ASP A 194 6.27 32.36 -13.22
C ASP A 194 6.91 31.57 -14.38
N GLY A 195 6.14 31.36 -15.44
CA GLY A 195 6.55 30.58 -16.60
C GLY A 195 6.83 29.10 -16.27
N LEU A 196 7.87 28.54 -16.88
CA LEU A 196 8.30 27.15 -16.63
C LEU A 196 9.42 27.03 -15.59
N ASN A 197 9.64 28.07 -14.76
CA ASN A 197 10.68 28.04 -13.74
C ASN A 197 10.50 26.82 -12.82
N ASN A 198 11.58 26.06 -12.63
CA ASN A 198 11.65 24.79 -11.88
C ASN A 198 10.90 23.60 -12.49
N TRP A 199 10.29 23.76 -13.66
CA TRP A 199 9.66 22.68 -14.41
C TRP A 199 10.51 22.28 -15.61
N SER A 200 10.59 20.98 -15.87
CA SER A 200 11.32 20.45 -17.02
C SER A 200 10.58 19.26 -17.62
N GLY A 201 10.94 18.92 -18.87
CA GLY A 201 10.44 17.70 -19.51
C GLY A 201 11.34 16.51 -19.20
N ARG A 202 10.73 15.38 -18.89
CA ARG A 202 11.35 14.07 -18.81
C ARG A 202 11.22 13.40 -20.17
N GLY A 203 12.26 13.46 -20.99
CA GLY A 203 12.25 12.89 -22.35
C GLY A 203 11.29 13.59 -23.32
N CYS A 204 10.77 14.78 -22.98
CA CYS A 204 9.83 15.53 -23.80
C CYS A 204 10.09 17.04 -23.69
N LYS A 205 9.38 17.83 -24.49
CA LYS A 205 9.39 19.29 -24.39
C LYS A 205 8.27 19.76 -23.47
N VAL A 206 8.49 20.84 -22.74
CA VAL A 206 7.44 21.51 -21.95
C VAL A 206 7.19 22.88 -22.54
N ILE A 207 5.91 23.20 -22.81
CA ILE A 207 5.49 24.48 -23.39
C ILE A 207 4.41 25.10 -22.51
N LEU A 208 4.44 26.42 -22.36
CA LEU A 208 3.43 27.18 -21.63
C LEU A 208 2.35 27.69 -22.60
N HIS A 209 1.09 27.61 -22.20
CA HIS A 209 -0.06 28.04 -22.99
C HIS A 209 -1.00 28.90 -22.15
N ASP A 210 -1.47 30.00 -22.71
CA ASP A 210 -2.65 30.73 -22.23
C ASP A 210 -3.95 30.15 -22.82
N SER A 211 -3.85 29.54 -24.01
CA SER A 211 -4.91 28.77 -24.67
C SER A 211 -4.35 27.79 -25.71
N MET A 212 -5.12 26.76 -26.07
CA MET A 212 -4.86 25.85 -27.19
C MET A 212 -6.12 25.59 -28.02
N GLU A 213 -5.95 25.04 -29.23
CA GLU A 213 -7.02 24.69 -30.18
C GLU A 213 -8.00 25.85 -30.42
N ASP A 214 -7.46 26.99 -30.88
CA ASP A 214 -8.23 28.21 -31.17
C ASP A 214 -9.10 28.69 -29.99
N GLY A 215 -8.61 28.51 -28.77
CA GLY A 215 -9.28 28.97 -27.55
C GLY A 215 -10.28 27.97 -26.94
N LYS A 216 -10.41 26.76 -27.48
CA LYS A 216 -11.28 25.72 -26.89
C LYS A 216 -10.70 25.09 -25.63
N ILE A 217 -9.37 25.12 -25.49
CA ILE A 217 -8.68 24.65 -24.30
C ILE A 217 -8.11 25.86 -23.58
N VAL A 218 -8.68 26.17 -22.42
CA VAL A 218 -8.24 27.26 -21.53
C VAL A 218 -7.86 26.69 -20.16
N PRO A 219 -6.99 27.37 -19.41
CA PRO A 219 -6.67 27.00 -18.03
C PRO A 219 -7.94 26.83 -17.19
N GLN A 220 -8.03 25.77 -16.38
CA GLN A 220 -9.13 25.63 -15.41
C GLN A 220 -9.04 26.70 -14.30
N SER A 221 -7.82 27.07 -13.92
CA SER A 221 -7.50 28.11 -12.96
C SER A 221 -6.21 28.83 -13.37
N GLY A 222 -6.03 30.07 -12.91
CA GLY A 222 -4.86 30.87 -13.27
C GLY A 222 -4.91 31.43 -14.70
N LYS A 223 -3.78 31.92 -15.19
CA LYS A 223 -3.67 32.53 -16.54
C LYS A 223 -3.13 31.59 -17.60
N VAL A 224 -2.44 30.53 -17.18
CA VAL A 224 -1.69 29.64 -18.08
C VAL A 224 -1.76 28.17 -17.60
N PHE A 225 -1.40 27.26 -18.49
CA PHE A 225 -1.14 25.84 -18.18
C PHE A 225 0.09 25.36 -18.96
N ALA A 226 0.71 24.28 -18.50
CA ALA A 226 1.85 23.68 -19.19
C ALA A 226 1.43 22.43 -19.98
N SER A 227 2.06 22.18 -21.12
CA SER A 227 1.92 20.96 -21.91
C SER A 227 3.25 20.21 -21.97
N ALA A 228 3.22 18.90 -21.69
CA ALA A 228 4.32 17.99 -22.01
C ALA A 228 4.07 17.42 -23.42
N THR A 229 4.82 17.90 -24.39
CA THR A 229 4.64 17.60 -25.83
C THR A 229 5.86 16.92 -26.43
N GLU A 230 5.76 16.48 -27.69
CA GLU A 230 6.79 15.71 -28.38
C GLU A 230 7.17 14.41 -27.62
N ARG A 231 6.18 13.79 -26.95
CA ARG A 231 6.36 12.57 -26.16
C ARG A 231 6.58 11.36 -27.07
N THR A 232 7.70 10.66 -26.91
CA THR A 232 8.07 9.47 -27.71
C THR A 232 7.89 8.15 -26.97
N GLN A 233 7.72 8.20 -25.65
CA GLN A 233 7.43 7.05 -24.79
C GLN A 233 6.34 7.42 -23.78
N SER A 234 5.62 6.43 -23.28
CA SER A 234 4.54 6.64 -22.30
C SER A 234 5.05 7.18 -20.95
N TRP A 235 6.32 6.95 -20.60
CA TRP A 235 6.94 7.48 -19.39
C TRP A 235 7.44 8.93 -19.53
N ASN A 236 7.42 9.49 -20.74
CA ASN A 236 7.80 10.89 -20.94
C ASN A 236 6.74 11.80 -20.30
N GLY A 237 7.15 12.93 -19.74
CA GLY A 237 6.26 13.73 -18.91
C GLY A 237 6.83 15.05 -18.40
N ILE A 238 6.01 15.86 -17.75
CA ILE A 238 6.46 17.06 -17.04
C ILE A 238 6.92 16.69 -15.62
N GLN A 239 8.05 17.22 -15.17
CA GLN A 239 8.69 16.85 -13.91
C GLN A 239 9.21 18.06 -13.11
N GLN A 240 9.32 17.88 -11.79
CA GLN A 240 10.04 18.77 -10.89
C GLN A 240 10.87 17.95 -9.89
N GLU A 241 12.13 18.36 -9.68
CA GLU A 241 13.00 17.75 -8.66
C GLU A 241 12.68 18.33 -7.28
N ILE A 242 12.26 17.50 -6.34
CA ILE A 242 11.83 17.90 -4.99
C ILE A 242 12.80 17.47 -3.89
N THR A 243 14.03 17.10 -4.26
CA THR A 243 15.12 16.76 -3.34
C THR A 243 15.28 17.84 -2.26
N GLY A 244 15.38 17.43 -0.99
CA GLY A 244 15.54 18.35 0.15
C GLY A 244 14.28 19.10 0.59
N ARG A 245 13.18 19.00 -0.18
CA ARG A 245 11.87 19.58 0.19
C ARG A 245 10.85 18.56 0.69
N VAL A 246 11.20 17.27 0.62
CA VAL A 246 10.46 16.16 1.21
C VAL A 246 11.32 15.43 2.23
N GLN A 247 10.69 15.00 3.31
CA GLN A 247 11.28 14.28 4.44
C GLN A 247 10.86 12.82 4.42
N ARG A 248 11.77 11.94 4.87
CA ARG A 248 11.44 10.52 5.07
C ARG A 248 10.41 10.34 6.18
N LYS A 249 9.60 9.28 6.10
CA LYS A 249 8.60 8.86 7.09
C LYS A 249 7.45 9.84 7.34
N LEU A 250 7.30 10.82 6.46
CA LEU A 250 6.21 11.78 6.50
C LEU A 250 5.33 11.54 5.27
N ALA A 251 4.01 11.50 5.46
CA ALA A 251 3.10 11.28 4.36
C ALA A 251 2.88 12.59 3.58
N TYR A 252 2.84 12.50 2.26
CA TYR A 252 2.57 13.61 1.37
C TYR A 252 1.39 13.29 0.48
N GLU A 253 0.64 14.33 0.12
CA GLU A 253 -0.44 14.27 -0.84
C GLU A 253 -0.09 15.11 -2.06
N ALA A 254 -0.13 14.48 -3.23
CA ALA A 254 0.07 15.11 -4.52
C ALA A 254 -1.27 15.23 -5.24
N ILE A 255 -1.56 16.44 -5.73
CA ILE A 255 -2.79 16.78 -6.45
C ILE A 255 -2.40 17.52 -7.73
N ALA A 256 -2.73 16.94 -8.88
CA ALA A 256 -2.51 17.54 -10.18
C ALA A 256 -3.83 17.68 -10.94
N VAL A 257 -4.02 18.80 -11.63
CA VAL A 257 -5.15 19.03 -12.52
C VAL A 257 -4.67 18.81 -13.95
N VAL A 258 -5.15 17.75 -14.59
CA VAL A 258 -4.60 17.25 -15.85
C VAL A 258 -5.68 17.09 -16.92
N ARG A 259 -5.26 17.18 -18.18
CA ARG A 259 -6.05 16.89 -19.38
C ARG A 259 -5.11 16.29 -20.43
N ILE A 260 -5.61 15.49 -21.36
CA ILE A 260 -4.79 15.01 -22.49
C ILE A 260 -5.17 15.73 -23.78
N PHE A 261 -4.27 15.74 -24.76
CA PHE A 261 -4.57 16.31 -26.07
C PHE A 261 -3.75 15.65 -27.19
N GLY A 262 -4.32 15.56 -28.39
CA GLY A 262 -3.62 15.11 -29.59
C GLY A 262 -3.69 13.61 -29.90
N ASN A 263 -3.18 13.27 -31.09
CA ASN A 263 -3.04 11.90 -31.62
C ASN A 263 -4.34 11.05 -31.70
N ASN A 264 -5.51 11.69 -31.86
CA ASN A 264 -6.83 11.02 -31.87
C ASN A 264 -7.12 10.15 -30.64
N VAL A 265 -6.45 10.42 -29.52
CA VAL A 265 -6.68 9.73 -28.25
C VAL A 265 -7.71 10.51 -27.44
N THR A 266 -8.91 9.94 -27.30
CA THR A 266 -10.01 10.57 -26.55
C THR A 266 -9.96 10.27 -25.04
N SER A 267 -9.22 9.23 -24.67
CA SER A 267 -9.09 8.78 -23.29
C SER A 267 -7.81 7.99 -23.08
N ALA A 268 -7.06 8.27 -22.01
CA ALA A 268 -5.85 7.54 -21.64
C ALA A 268 -5.56 7.64 -20.14
N ASP A 269 -4.84 6.65 -19.62
CA ASP A 269 -4.32 6.67 -18.25
C ASP A 269 -3.26 7.78 -18.11
N VAL A 270 -3.44 8.63 -17.10
CA VAL A 270 -2.44 9.60 -16.64
C VAL A 270 -2.06 9.25 -15.20
N ARG A 271 -0.75 9.29 -14.93
CA ARG A 271 -0.14 8.85 -13.68
C ARG A 271 0.73 9.93 -13.09
N THR A 272 0.74 10.02 -11.77
CA THR A 272 1.77 10.74 -11.03
C THR A 272 2.72 9.72 -10.44
N THR A 273 4.02 9.87 -10.72
CA THR A 273 5.06 8.93 -10.30
C THR A 273 6.16 9.68 -9.58
N LEU A 274 6.66 9.07 -8.51
CA LEU A 274 7.87 9.49 -7.81
C LEU A 274 9.05 8.63 -8.27
N TRP A 275 10.07 9.26 -8.83
CA TRP A 275 11.36 8.64 -9.06
C TRP A 275 12.29 8.99 -7.90
N VAL A 276 12.81 7.96 -7.23
CA VAL A 276 13.67 8.08 -6.06
C VAL A 276 14.99 7.40 -6.35
N GLN A 277 16.09 8.14 -6.23
CA GLN A 277 17.43 7.57 -6.27
C GLN A 277 18.02 7.53 -4.88
N THR A 278 18.44 6.34 -4.45
CA THR A 278 19.09 6.13 -3.15
C THR A 278 20.60 6.45 -3.23
N PRO A 279 21.30 6.55 -2.08
CA PRO A 279 22.75 6.81 -2.05
C PRO A 279 23.59 5.73 -2.76
N ASP A 280 23.14 4.47 -2.77
CA ASP A 280 23.75 3.36 -3.53
C ASP A 280 23.38 3.36 -5.02
N LEU A 281 22.83 4.47 -5.54
CA LEU A 281 22.43 4.68 -6.93
C LEU A 281 21.30 3.76 -7.42
N ARG A 282 20.59 3.10 -6.50
CA ARG A 282 19.38 2.34 -6.85
C ARG A 282 18.28 3.32 -7.19
N GLU A 283 17.50 2.97 -8.20
CA GLU A 283 16.33 3.72 -8.60
C GLU A 283 15.07 2.99 -8.14
N GLN A 284 14.11 3.75 -7.61
CA GLN A 284 12.79 3.29 -7.23
C GLN A 284 11.75 4.17 -7.91
N TYR A 285 10.66 3.55 -8.35
CA TYR A 285 9.54 4.22 -9.00
C TYR A 285 8.29 3.93 -8.15
N ILE A 286 7.74 4.97 -7.53
CA ILE A 286 6.58 4.87 -6.66
C ILE A 286 5.40 5.52 -7.38
N GLY A 287 4.41 4.72 -7.77
CA GLY A 287 3.16 5.24 -8.30
C GLY A 287 2.39 5.94 -7.18
N ILE A 288 2.03 7.21 -7.41
CA ILE A 288 1.29 8.03 -6.44
C ILE A 288 -0.20 7.99 -6.75
N ALA A 289 -0.55 8.18 -8.03
CA ALA A 289 -1.93 8.26 -8.49
C ALA A 289 -2.03 7.78 -9.94
N ASN A 290 -3.17 7.21 -10.31
CA ASN A 290 -3.52 6.83 -11.68
C ASN A 290 -5.01 7.11 -11.91
N LEU A 291 -5.34 7.77 -13.01
CA LEU A 291 -6.73 7.90 -13.45
C LEU A 291 -6.81 7.96 -14.97
N GLN A 292 -8.01 7.76 -15.50
CA GLN A 292 -8.29 7.93 -16.91
C GLN A 292 -8.67 9.39 -17.21
N ALA A 293 -7.81 10.10 -17.94
CA ALA A 293 -8.05 11.47 -18.39
C ALA A 293 -8.60 11.49 -19.82
N THR A 294 -9.34 12.55 -20.15
CA THR A 294 -9.95 12.70 -21.49
C THR A 294 -9.41 13.93 -22.21
N ASP A 295 -9.69 14.00 -23.51
CA ASP A 295 -9.38 15.17 -24.33
C ASP A 295 -10.40 16.31 -24.15
N LYS A 296 -11.42 16.15 -23.31
CA LYS A 296 -12.54 17.12 -23.18
C LYS A 296 -12.49 17.97 -21.93
N GLU A 297 -12.18 17.37 -20.78
CA GLU A 297 -12.33 18.01 -19.47
C GLU A 297 -11.03 17.90 -18.67
N TRP A 298 -10.82 18.91 -17.82
CA TRP A 298 -9.78 18.86 -16.80
C TRP A 298 -10.24 17.95 -15.66
N VAL A 299 -9.35 17.06 -15.21
CA VAL A 299 -9.62 16.09 -14.16
C VAL A 299 -8.55 16.17 -13.08
N GLN A 300 -8.94 15.92 -11.83
CA GLN A 300 -8.04 15.95 -10.68
C GLN A 300 -7.43 14.56 -10.44
N LEU A 301 -6.11 14.47 -10.54
CA LEU A 301 -5.28 13.33 -10.22
C LEU A 301 -4.71 13.51 -8.81
N GLN A 302 -5.06 12.61 -7.89
CA GLN A 302 -4.70 12.74 -6.48
C GLN A 302 -4.21 11.42 -5.92
N GLY A 303 -3.18 11.48 -5.07
CA GLY A 303 -2.69 10.32 -4.34
C GLY A 303 -1.68 10.67 -3.26
N LYS A 304 -1.34 9.67 -2.44
CA LYS A 304 -0.44 9.84 -1.31
C LYS A 304 0.83 9.01 -1.48
N PHE A 305 1.93 9.47 -0.89
CA PHE A 305 3.16 8.70 -0.82
C PHE A 305 3.93 8.98 0.46
N LEU A 306 4.90 8.11 0.75
CA LEU A 306 5.86 8.26 1.83
C LEU A 306 7.22 7.75 1.37
N LEU A 307 8.28 8.44 1.82
CA LEU A 307 9.67 8.04 1.56
C LEU A 307 10.22 7.26 2.76
N ASN A 308 10.66 6.02 2.55
CA ASN A 308 11.17 5.18 3.65
C ASN A 308 12.63 5.48 4.00
N GLY A 309 13.51 5.41 3.01
CA GLY A 309 14.94 5.64 3.16
C GLY A 309 15.35 7.11 3.07
N SER A 310 16.64 7.36 3.09
CA SER A 310 17.24 8.68 2.86
C SER A 310 17.64 8.81 1.38
N PRO A 311 16.82 9.44 0.53
CA PRO A 311 17.11 9.50 -0.90
C PRO A 311 18.25 10.48 -1.18
N LYS A 312 19.07 10.14 -2.18
CA LYS A 312 20.03 11.07 -2.79
C LYS A 312 19.31 12.09 -3.68
N ARG A 313 18.26 11.64 -4.39
CA ARG A 313 17.52 12.47 -5.34
C ARG A 313 16.05 12.04 -5.40
N VAL A 314 15.14 13.00 -5.49
CA VAL A 314 13.69 12.74 -5.61
C VAL A 314 13.10 13.62 -6.71
N VAL A 315 12.43 13.02 -7.68
CA VAL A 315 11.76 13.71 -8.78
C VAL A 315 10.32 13.23 -8.85
N ILE A 316 9.38 14.17 -8.87
CA ILE A 316 7.96 13.87 -9.11
C ILE A 316 7.60 14.30 -10.53
N TYR A 317 6.83 13.46 -11.23
CA TYR A 317 6.49 13.70 -12.62
C TYR A 317 5.16 13.08 -13.02
N ILE A 318 4.58 13.58 -14.11
CA ILE A 318 3.29 13.11 -14.66
C ILE A 318 3.54 12.42 -16.00
N GLU A 319 3.08 11.19 -16.13
CA GLU A 319 3.29 10.30 -17.29
C GLU A 319 2.01 9.52 -17.65
N GLY A 320 2.07 8.58 -18.60
CA GLY A 320 1.00 7.58 -18.79
C GLY A 320 0.51 7.45 -20.23
N PRO A 321 -0.02 8.52 -20.87
CA PRO A 321 -0.69 8.38 -22.15
C PRO A 321 0.24 7.86 -23.26
N PRO A 322 -0.28 7.23 -24.32
CA PRO A 322 0.51 6.72 -25.43
C PRO A 322 1.44 7.78 -26.05
N PRO A 323 2.58 7.37 -26.64
CA PRO A 323 3.45 8.27 -27.40
C PRO A 323 2.67 9.14 -28.39
N GLY A 324 3.05 10.40 -28.54
CA GLY A 324 2.40 11.40 -29.38
C GLY A 324 1.18 12.10 -28.77
N THR A 325 0.70 11.65 -27.61
CA THR A 325 -0.38 12.32 -26.86
C THR A 325 0.22 13.28 -25.85
N ASP A 326 -0.18 14.55 -25.86
CA ASP A 326 0.30 15.57 -24.93
C ASP A 326 -0.38 15.41 -23.56
N ILE A 327 0.37 15.71 -22.49
CA ILE A 327 -0.17 15.82 -21.13
C ILE A 327 -0.25 17.30 -20.80
N LEU A 328 -1.45 17.81 -20.58
CA LEU A 328 -1.70 19.18 -20.14
C LEU A 328 -1.83 19.19 -18.62
N VAL A 329 -1.18 20.15 -17.96
CA VAL A 329 -1.19 20.32 -16.50
C VAL A 329 -1.53 21.76 -16.18
N ASN A 330 -2.68 21.99 -15.55
CA ASN A 330 -3.10 23.31 -15.10
C ASN A 330 -2.48 23.69 -13.76
N SER A 331 -2.40 22.73 -12.83
CA SER A 331 -1.75 22.94 -11.55
C SER A 331 -1.19 21.65 -10.96
N PHE A 332 -0.14 21.76 -10.15
CA PHE A 332 0.41 20.67 -9.34
C PHE A 332 0.68 21.16 -7.91
N VAL A 333 -0.03 20.59 -6.94
CA VAL A 333 0.17 20.82 -5.52
C VAL A 333 0.77 19.57 -4.87
N LEU A 334 1.75 19.76 -3.99
CA LEU A 334 2.29 18.74 -3.11
C LEU A 334 2.33 19.29 -1.70
N LYS A 335 1.61 18.69 -0.76
CA LYS A 335 1.62 19.11 0.64
C LYS A 335 1.73 17.92 1.58
N HIS A 336 1.91 18.18 2.86
CA HIS A 336 1.80 17.11 3.86
C HIS A 336 0.39 16.51 3.79
N ALA A 337 0.30 15.19 3.83
CA ALA A 337 -0.99 14.52 3.84
C ALA A 337 -1.68 14.80 5.18
N GLU A 338 -2.94 15.24 5.12
CA GLU A 338 -3.72 15.44 6.34
C GLU A 338 -3.88 14.12 7.09
N LYS A 339 -3.60 14.14 8.39
CA LYS A 339 -3.91 13.04 9.30
C LYS A 339 -5.42 12.98 9.46
N ILE A 340 -6.03 11.90 8.95
CA ILE A 340 -7.45 11.66 9.13
C ILE A 340 -7.69 11.42 10.64
N PRO A 341 -8.60 12.18 11.28
CA PRO A 341 -8.96 11.92 12.66
C PRO A 341 -9.47 10.48 12.85
N PRO A 342 -9.16 9.83 13.98
CA PRO A 342 -9.75 8.54 14.35
C PRO A 342 -11.26 8.53 14.16
N SER A 343 -11.80 7.47 13.54
CA SER A 343 -13.25 7.32 13.42
C SER A 343 -13.87 7.11 14.80
N PRO A 344 -15.06 7.63 15.10
CA PRO A 344 -15.74 7.27 16.34
C PRO A 344 -16.15 5.78 16.32
N PRO A 345 -16.19 5.11 17.49
CA PRO A 345 -16.71 3.75 17.59
C PRO A 345 -18.18 3.73 17.14
N PRO A 346 -18.60 2.76 16.31
CA PRO A 346 -19.99 2.61 15.91
C PRO A 346 -20.93 2.43 17.11
N VAL A 347 -22.06 3.13 17.10
CA VAL A 347 -23.13 2.95 18.10
C VAL A 347 -24.22 2.09 17.48
N ILE A 348 -24.36 0.86 17.98
CA ILE A 348 -25.38 -0.10 17.52
C ILE A 348 -26.37 -0.31 18.67
N GLU A 349 -27.51 0.39 18.63
CA GLU A 349 -28.53 0.27 19.66
C GLU A 349 -29.39 -0.98 19.46
N ASN A 350 -29.60 -1.79 20.50
CA ASN A 350 -30.53 -2.93 20.52
C ASN A 350 -30.45 -3.84 19.27
N PRO A 351 -29.28 -4.42 18.93
CA PRO A 351 -29.18 -5.38 17.84
C PRO A 351 -30.02 -6.63 18.14
N ALA A 352 -30.95 -6.98 17.25
CA ALA A 352 -31.81 -8.15 17.38
C ALA A 352 -31.09 -9.41 16.90
N TYR A 353 -30.02 -9.79 17.60
CA TYR A 353 -29.20 -10.95 17.24
C TYR A 353 -30.03 -12.23 17.13
N GLY A 354 -29.74 -13.02 16.09
CA GLY A 354 -30.45 -14.27 15.82
C GLY A 354 -31.90 -14.11 15.34
N VAL A 355 -32.35 -12.89 15.06
CA VAL A 355 -33.71 -12.63 14.54
C VAL A 355 -33.66 -12.39 13.04
N ASN A 356 -34.41 -13.20 12.29
CA ASN A 356 -34.55 -13.03 10.85
C ASN A 356 -35.34 -11.75 10.52
N ILE A 357 -34.75 -10.86 9.71
CA ILE A 357 -35.38 -9.61 9.27
C ILE A 357 -36.32 -9.80 8.06
N ILE A 358 -36.24 -10.95 7.39
CA ILE A 358 -37.09 -11.30 6.25
C ILE A 358 -38.49 -11.69 6.76
N GLN A 359 -39.52 -11.04 6.21
CA GLN A 359 -40.90 -11.37 6.55
C GLN A 359 -41.37 -12.61 5.78
N ASN A 360 -42.24 -13.40 6.42
CA ASN A 360 -42.87 -14.57 5.80
C ASN A 360 -41.84 -15.51 5.11
N SER A 361 -40.66 -15.69 5.72
CA SER A 361 -39.60 -16.55 5.18
C SER A 361 -39.98 -18.03 5.14
N ASN A 362 -40.91 -18.45 6.02
CA ASN A 362 -41.53 -19.77 6.01
C ASN A 362 -42.72 -19.91 5.05
N LEU A 363 -43.14 -18.84 4.35
CA LEU A 363 -44.23 -18.87 3.37
C LEU A 363 -45.53 -19.49 3.91
N SER A 364 -45.84 -19.22 5.19
CA SER A 364 -47.08 -19.67 5.82
C SER A 364 -48.29 -18.93 5.25
N ASP A 365 -48.11 -17.68 4.83
CA ASP A 365 -49.13 -16.77 4.28
C ASP A 365 -48.88 -16.44 2.79
N GLY A 366 -48.70 -17.49 1.96
CA GLY A 366 -48.44 -17.33 0.53
C GLY A 366 -47.19 -16.49 0.25
N THR A 367 -47.26 -15.56 -0.70
CA THR A 367 -46.18 -14.62 -1.02
C THR A 367 -46.31 -13.28 -0.28
N ASN A 368 -47.14 -13.17 0.77
CA ASN A 368 -47.32 -11.91 1.48
C ASN A 368 -45.96 -11.38 2.00
N GLY A 369 -45.72 -10.08 1.84
CA GLY A 369 -44.42 -9.44 2.09
C GLY A 369 -43.40 -9.53 0.95
N TRP A 370 -43.57 -10.46 0.01
CA TRP A 370 -42.73 -10.60 -1.19
C TRP A 370 -43.41 -9.97 -2.41
N PHE A 371 -42.63 -9.31 -3.27
CA PHE A 371 -43.11 -8.80 -4.56
C PHE A 371 -42.16 -9.20 -5.70
N PRO A 372 -42.68 -9.35 -6.94
CA PRO A 372 -41.84 -9.60 -8.10
C PRO A 372 -41.03 -8.34 -8.45
N LEU A 373 -39.72 -8.48 -8.52
CA LEU A 373 -38.85 -7.47 -9.12
C LEU A 373 -38.85 -7.67 -10.64
N GLY A 374 -39.52 -6.77 -11.37
CA GLY A 374 -39.75 -6.89 -12.80
C GLY A 374 -40.97 -7.75 -13.16
N ASN A 375 -41.16 -8.04 -14.45
CA ASN A 375 -42.35 -8.72 -14.97
C ASN A 375 -42.26 -10.27 -14.85
N CYS A 376 -41.90 -10.78 -13.68
CA CYS A 376 -41.92 -12.21 -13.37
C CYS A 376 -43.15 -12.59 -12.52
N THR A 377 -43.45 -13.88 -12.40
CA THR A 377 -44.56 -14.40 -11.58
C THR A 377 -44.02 -15.11 -10.36
N LEU A 378 -44.55 -14.78 -9.17
CA LEU A 378 -44.25 -15.49 -7.91
C LEU A 378 -45.43 -16.38 -7.52
N THR A 379 -45.17 -17.66 -7.27
CA THR A 379 -46.17 -18.61 -6.73
C THR A 379 -45.55 -19.44 -5.62
N VAL A 380 -46.34 -19.92 -4.66
CA VAL A 380 -45.83 -20.81 -3.59
C VAL A 380 -46.09 -22.25 -3.96
N ALA A 381 -45.07 -23.08 -3.81
CA ALA A 381 -45.14 -24.53 -4.00
C ALA A 381 -44.42 -25.27 -2.85
N THR A 382 -44.48 -26.60 -2.84
CA THR A 382 -43.89 -27.47 -1.80
C THR A 382 -42.79 -28.37 -2.36
N GLY A 383 -41.84 -28.77 -1.52
CA GLY A 383 -40.73 -29.66 -1.90
C GLY A 383 -39.34 -29.08 -1.63
N SER A 384 -39.24 -28.03 -0.82
CA SER A 384 -37.95 -27.53 -0.32
C SER A 384 -37.49 -28.31 0.91
N PRO A 385 -36.20 -28.20 1.30
CA PRO A 385 -35.72 -28.75 2.55
C PRO A 385 -36.49 -28.20 3.77
N HIS A 386 -36.67 -29.05 4.78
CA HIS A 386 -37.24 -28.69 6.09
C HIS A 386 -36.18 -28.23 7.11
N ILE A 387 -34.92 -28.20 6.70
CA ILE A 387 -33.78 -27.80 7.55
C ILE A 387 -33.27 -26.43 7.11
N LEU A 388 -32.81 -25.61 8.04
CA LEU A 388 -32.02 -24.43 7.68
C LEU A 388 -30.74 -24.85 6.97
N PRO A 389 -30.22 -24.01 6.06
CA PRO A 389 -28.89 -24.24 5.52
C PRO A 389 -27.87 -24.36 6.66
N PRO A 390 -26.98 -25.37 6.63
CA PRO A 390 -26.07 -25.70 7.72
C PRO A 390 -25.31 -24.51 8.31
N MET A 391 -24.84 -23.56 7.49
CA MET A 391 -24.03 -22.44 7.99
C MET A 391 -24.82 -21.42 8.81
N ALA A 392 -26.15 -21.34 8.65
CA ALA A 392 -27.01 -20.48 9.45
C ALA A 392 -27.41 -21.12 10.77
N ARG A 393 -27.42 -22.46 10.82
CA ARG A 393 -27.80 -23.22 12.03
C ARG A 393 -26.88 -22.90 13.21
N GLU A 394 -25.58 -22.73 12.95
CA GLU A 394 -24.62 -22.39 14.01
C GLU A 394 -24.85 -20.99 14.59
N SER A 395 -25.32 -20.06 13.77
CA SER A 395 -25.56 -18.67 14.20
C SER A 395 -26.92 -18.49 14.89
N LEU A 396 -27.94 -19.22 14.44
CA LEU A 396 -29.32 -19.07 14.93
C LEU A 396 -29.67 -20.00 16.11
N GLY A 397 -28.86 -21.02 16.38
CA GLY A 397 -29.13 -21.98 17.45
C GLY A 397 -30.39 -22.83 17.19
N PRO A 398 -31.12 -23.25 18.25
CA PRO A 398 -32.38 -23.98 18.11
C PRO A 398 -33.42 -23.16 17.36
N HIS A 399 -33.93 -23.69 16.26
CA HIS A 399 -34.90 -23.04 15.38
C HIS A 399 -36.01 -24.03 14.99
N GLU A 400 -37.18 -23.49 14.64
CA GLU A 400 -38.26 -24.30 14.08
C GLU A 400 -37.86 -24.84 12.69
N PRO A 401 -38.26 -26.08 12.34
CA PRO A 401 -38.06 -26.60 10.98
C PRO A 401 -38.66 -25.66 9.93
N LEU A 402 -37.99 -25.55 8.78
CA LEU A 402 -38.56 -24.84 7.63
C LEU A 402 -39.86 -25.53 7.17
N SER A 403 -40.77 -24.75 6.57
CA SER A 403 -42.10 -25.22 6.18
C SER A 403 -42.12 -26.24 5.04
N GLY A 404 -41.00 -26.44 4.33
CA GLY A 404 -40.94 -27.23 3.09
C GLY A 404 -41.57 -26.54 1.88
N ARG A 405 -41.93 -25.26 2.01
CA ARG A 405 -42.47 -24.42 0.93
C ARG A 405 -41.38 -23.55 0.30
N TYR A 406 -41.56 -23.22 -0.98
CA TYR A 406 -40.69 -22.32 -1.73
C TYR A 406 -41.47 -21.37 -2.62
N ILE A 407 -40.85 -20.23 -2.96
CA ILE A 407 -41.31 -19.33 -4.01
C ILE A 407 -40.80 -19.86 -5.34
N LEU A 408 -41.70 -20.24 -6.24
CA LEU A 408 -41.42 -20.47 -7.66
C LEU A 408 -41.51 -19.13 -8.40
N VAL A 409 -40.42 -18.75 -9.04
CA VAL A 409 -40.33 -17.59 -9.91
C VAL A 409 -40.25 -18.05 -11.36
N ALA A 410 -41.30 -17.72 -12.12
CA ALA A 410 -41.43 -18.09 -13.51
C ALA A 410 -41.56 -16.87 -14.42
N LYS A 411 -41.49 -17.09 -15.74
CA LYS A 411 -41.61 -16.05 -16.79
C LYS A 411 -40.57 -14.94 -16.68
N ARG A 412 -39.38 -15.25 -16.18
CA ARG A 412 -38.26 -14.31 -16.05
C ARG A 412 -37.70 -14.00 -17.44
N THR A 413 -37.58 -12.72 -17.81
CA THR A 413 -36.97 -12.29 -19.08
C THR A 413 -35.62 -11.61 -18.90
N GLN A 414 -35.19 -11.39 -17.66
CA GLN A 414 -33.89 -10.81 -17.30
C GLN A 414 -33.34 -11.52 -16.06
N THR A 415 -32.02 -11.53 -15.90
CA THR A 415 -31.32 -12.22 -14.79
C THR A 415 -31.64 -11.62 -13.43
N TRP A 416 -31.82 -10.31 -13.33
CA TRP A 416 -32.14 -9.60 -12.09
C TRP A 416 -33.58 -9.80 -11.61
N MET A 417 -34.46 -10.40 -12.42
CA MET A 417 -35.87 -10.60 -12.04
C MET A 417 -36.01 -11.72 -11.01
N GLY A 418 -36.77 -11.48 -9.95
CA GLY A 418 -36.91 -12.43 -8.85
C GLY A 418 -37.80 -11.95 -7.70
N PRO A 419 -37.84 -12.69 -6.58
CA PRO A 419 -38.60 -12.28 -5.41
C PRO A 419 -37.82 -11.23 -4.62
N ALA A 420 -38.49 -10.18 -4.17
CA ALA A 420 -37.87 -9.06 -3.47
C ALA A 420 -38.65 -8.63 -2.22
N GLN A 421 -37.95 -8.01 -1.26
CA GLN A 421 -38.51 -7.32 -0.09
C GLN A 421 -37.77 -6.00 0.19
N MET A 422 -38.50 -5.02 0.72
CA MET A 422 -37.92 -3.81 1.30
C MET A 422 -37.48 -4.11 2.74
N ILE A 423 -36.24 -3.75 3.08
CA ILE A 423 -35.66 -3.99 4.43
C ILE A 423 -35.01 -2.73 5.03
N THR A 424 -35.32 -1.56 4.48
CA THR A 424 -34.65 -0.29 4.80
C THR A 424 -34.70 0.05 6.30
N ASP A 425 -35.86 -0.17 6.91
CA ASP A 425 -36.15 0.08 8.33
C ASP A 425 -35.59 -0.99 9.28
N LYS A 426 -35.04 -2.08 8.73
CA LYS A 426 -34.54 -3.23 9.51
C LYS A 426 -33.01 -3.30 9.57
N ILE A 427 -32.32 -2.51 8.76
CA ILE A 427 -30.85 -2.46 8.71
C ILE A 427 -30.32 -1.41 9.67
N LYS A 428 -29.17 -1.73 10.29
CA LYS A 428 -28.42 -0.87 11.20
C LYS A 428 -27.03 -0.64 10.62
N LEU A 429 -26.56 0.60 10.67
CA LEU A 429 -25.22 0.94 10.18
C LEU A 429 -24.15 0.20 10.95
N PHE A 430 -23.08 -0.16 10.23
CA PHE A 430 -21.89 -0.86 10.74
C PHE A 430 -22.14 -2.26 11.33
N LEU A 431 -23.39 -2.74 11.35
CA LEU A 431 -23.72 -4.09 11.79
C LEU A 431 -23.62 -5.06 10.62
N THR A 432 -22.87 -6.15 10.81
CA THR A 432 -22.75 -7.23 9.81
C THR A 432 -23.97 -8.14 9.88
N TYR A 433 -24.54 -8.45 8.71
CA TYR A 433 -25.66 -9.36 8.55
C TYR A 433 -25.20 -10.61 7.81
N GLN A 434 -25.60 -11.77 8.32
CA GLN A 434 -25.45 -13.04 7.63
C GLN A 434 -26.68 -13.29 6.75
N VAL A 435 -26.44 -13.84 5.56
CA VAL A 435 -27.45 -14.25 4.59
C VAL A 435 -27.40 -15.75 4.43
N SER A 436 -28.57 -16.36 4.35
CA SER A 436 -28.71 -17.79 4.11
C SER A 436 -30.00 -18.10 3.36
N ALA A 437 -29.93 -18.96 2.35
CA ALA A 437 -31.11 -19.40 1.61
C ALA A 437 -30.91 -20.78 0.98
N TRP A 438 -32.01 -21.45 0.68
CA TRP A 438 -32.03 -22.59 -0.24
C TRP A 438 -32.50 -22.13 -1.62
N VAL A 439 -31.79 -22.54 -2.66
CA VAL A 439 -32.14 -22.24 -4.06
C VAL A 439 -32.08 -23.49 -4.93
N LYS A 440 -32.91 -23.52 -5.96
CA LYS A 440 -32.92 -24.55 -7.01
C LYS A 440 -33.35 -23.90 -8.33
N ILE A 441 -32.91 -24.46 -9.44
CA ILE A 441 -33.29 -24.00 -10.79
C ILE A 441 -34.21 -25.01 -11.48
N GLY A 442 -35.06 -24.52 -12.38
CA GLY A 442 -35.94 -25.34 -13.22
C GLY A 442 -35.20 -26.06 -14.34
N SER A 443 -35.88 -27.02 -14.97
CA SER A 443 -35.38 -27.72 -16.16
C SER A 443 -35.31 -26.77 -17.36
N GLY A 444 -34.20 -26.79 -18.11
CA GLY A 444 -34.02 -25.95 -19.31
C GLY A 444 -32.70 -25.19 -19.38
N SER A 445 -31.84 -25.26 -18.36
CA SER A 445 -30.48 -24.74 -18.43
C SER A 445 -29.59 -25.65 -19.30
N THR A 446 -28.70 -25.03 -20.10
CA THR A 446 -27.72 -25.75 -20.95
C THR A 446 -26.31 -25.77 -20.34
N GLY A 447 -26.17 -25.32 -19.09
CA GLY A 447 -24.88 -25.19 -18.40
C GLY A 447 -25.03 -24.58 -17.00
N PRO A 448 -23.91 -24.35 -16.30
CA PRO A 448 -23.90 -23.78 -14.96
C PRO A 448 -24.64 -22.44 -14.88
N GLN A 449 -25.38 -22.22 -13.79
CA GLN A 449 -26.22 -21.05 -13.57
C GLN A 449 -25.88 -20.37 -12.25
N ASN A 450 -25.63 -19.06 -12.29
CA ASN A 450 -25.39 -18.29 -11.08
C ASN A 450 -26.71 -17.83 -10.46
N VAL A 451 -26.86 -18.05 -9.17
CA VAL A 451 -27.97 -17.55 -8.35
C VAL A 451 -27.40 -16.79 -7.16
N ASN A 452 -27.98 -15.63 -6.85
CA ASN A 452 -27.43 -14.69 -5.89
C ASN A 452 -28.54 -14.06 -5.05
N VAL A 453 -28.34 -13.93 -3.73
CA VAL A 453 -29.12 -13.03 -2.87
C VAL A 453 -28.43 -11.66 -2.87
N ALA A 454 -29.03 -10.70 -3.56
CA ALA A 454 -28.46 -9.38 -3.78
C ALA A 454 -29.21 -8.30 -3.00
N LEU A 455 -28.50 -7.20 -2.72
CA LEU A 455 -29.08 -5.99 -2.16
C LEU A 455 -28.95 -4.83 -3.15
N GLY A 456 -30.04 -4.09 -3.33
CA GLY A 456 -30.06 -2.78 -3.96
C GLY A 456 -30.06 -1.70 -2.88
N VAL A 457 -28.95 -1.00 -2.72
CA VAL A 457 -28.71 0.06 -1.72
C VAL A 457 -28.59 1.39 -2.47
N ASP A 458 -29.63 2.21 -2.46
CA ASP A 458 -29.68 3.48 -3.22
C ASP A 458 -29.28 3.33 -4.70
N SER A 459 -29.71 2.21 -5.31
CA SER A 459 -29.37 1.79 -6.68
C SER A 459 -27.95 1.28 -6.90
N GLN A 460 -27.16 1.13 -5.85
CA GLN A 460 -25.90 0.38 -5.87
C GLN A 460 -26.16 -1.10 -5.54
N TRP A 461 -25.47 -1.97 -6.26
CA TRP A 461 -25.56 -3.41 -6.06
C TRP A 461 -24.57 -3.84 -4.97
N VAL A 462 -25.04 -4.62 -4.01
CA VAL A 462 -24.22 -5.25 -2.96
C VAL A 462 -24.49 -6.75 -2.99
N ASN A 463 -23.42 -7.54 -3.02
CA ASN A 463 -23.53 -8.99 -2.93
C ASN A 463 -23.92 -9.41 -1.52
N GLY A 464 -24.95 -10.24 -1.38
CA GLY A 464 -25.30 -10.88 -0.10
C GLY A 464 -24.91 -12.36 -0.05
N GLY A 465 -24.36 -12.92 -1.13
CA GLY A 465 -23.97 -14.33 -1.23
C GLY A 465 -24.49 -14.96 -2.53
N GLN A 466 -23.72 -15.90 -3.08
CA GLN A 466 -24.04 -16.54 -4.35
C GLN A 466 -23.53 -17.96 -4.48
N VAL A 467 -24.12 -18.69 -5.42
CA VAL A 467 -23.77 -20.07 -5.74
C VAL A 467 -23.95 -20.33 -7.23
N GLU A 468 -23.10 -21.20 -7.79
CA GLU A 468 -23.27 -21.74 -9.13
C GLU A 468 -23.97 -23.09 -9.06
N ILE A 469 -25.02 -23.27 -9.88
CA ILE A 469 -25.88 -24.45 -9.89
C ILE A 469 -25.82 -25.08 -11.27
N ASN A 470 -25.49 -26.37 -11.32
CA ASN A 470 -25.40 -27.15 -12.56
C ASN A 470 -26.25 -28.44 -12.53
N ASP A 471 -27.05 -28.64 -11.49
CA ASP A 471 -27.90 -29.82 -11.31
C ASP A 471 -29.32 -29.43 -10.82
N ASP A 472 -30.15 -30.43 -10.54
CA ASP A 472 -31.54 -30.25 -10.09
C ASP A 472 -31.71 -30.37 -8.56
N ARG A 473 -30.63 -30.30 -7.78
CA ARG A 473 -30.70 -30.37 -6.32
C ARG A 473 -30.94 -28.99 -5.70
N TRP A 474 -31.24 -28.97 -4.41
CA TRP A 474 -31.25 -27.74 -3.63
C TRP A 474 -29.83 -27.39 -3.22
N HIS A 475 -29.45 -26.14 -3.46
CA HIS A 475 -28.15 -25.58 -3.11
C HIS A 475 -28.30 -24.52 -2.03
N GLU A 476 -27.31 -24.47 -1.15
CA GLU A 476 -27.19 -23.47 -0.10
C GLU A 476 -26.57 -22.20 -0.70
N ILE A 477 -27.19 -21.04 -0.44
CA ILE A 477 -26.52 -19.75 -0.56
C ILE A 477 -26.10 -19.31 0.83
N GLY A 478 -24.83 -18.95 0.93
CA GLY A 478 -24.20 -18.36 2.09
C GLY A 478 -23.53 -17.06 1.72
N GLY A 479 -23.68 -16.04 2.56
CA GLY A 479 -22.91 -14.82 2.40
C GLY A 479 -23.19 -13.83 3.51
N SER A 480 -22.69 -12.62 3.33
CA SER A 480 -22.79 -11.58 4.33
C SER A 480 -22.67 -10.21 3.70
N PHE A 481 -23.16 -9.20 4.40
CA PHE A 481 -23.01 -7.81 3.99
C PHE A 481 -23.02 -6.89 5.20
N ARG A 482 -22.54 -5.67 4.99
CA ARG A 482 -22.64 -4.55 5.94
C ARG A 482 -22.90 -3.26 5.18
N ILE A 483 -23.69 -2.38 5.79
CA ILE A 483 -23.95 -1.02 5.28
C ILE A 483 -23.26 -0.02 6.21
N GLU A 484 -22.33 0.76 5.67
CA GLU A 484 -21.51 1.71 6.44
C GLU A 484 -21.91 3.18 6.23
N LYS A 485 -22.77 3.45 5.24
CA LYS A 485 -23.32 4.78 4.95
C LYS A 485 -24.84 4.73 5.01
N GLN A 486 -25.46 5.74 5.62
CA GLN A 486 -26.91 5.80 5.79
C GLN A 486 -27.61 5.65 4.44
N PRO A 487 -28.33 4.54 4.19
CA PRO A 487 -29.04 4.37 2.95
C PRO A 487 -30.40 5.07 3.02
N SER A 488 -30.88 5.58 1.90
CA SER A 488 -32.27 6.04 1.75
C SER A 488 -33.21 4.87 1.48
N LYS A 489 -32.72 3.85 0.77
CA LYS A 489 -33.48 2.68 0.35
C LYS A 489 -32.59 1.44 0.29
N VAL A 490 -33.04 0.38 0.96
CA VAL A 490 -32.46 -0.97 0.89
C VAL A 490 -33.53 -1.98 0.51
N MET A 491 -33.30 -2.66 -0.61
CA MET A 491 -34.11 -3.78 -1.10
C MET A 491 -33.23 -5.02 -1.14
N VAL A 492 -33.74 -6.16 -0.66
CA VAL A 492 -33.14 -7.47 -0.90
C VAL A 492 -33.94 -8.20 -1.97
N TYR A 493 -33.26 -8.92 -2.84
CA TYR A 493 -33.90 -9.73 -3.86
C TYR A 493 -33.02 -10.93 -4.25
N VAL A 494 -33.64 -11.99 -4.75
CA VAL A 494 -32.90 -13.14 -5.27
C VAL A 494 -32.89 -13.07 -6.79
N GLN A 495 -31.72 -13.11 -7.40
CA GLN A 495 -31.52 -13.02 -8.84
C GLN A 495 -30.79 -14.24 -9.40
N GLY A 496 -30.73 -14.33 -10.73
CA GLY A 496 -30.36 -15.56 -11.43
C GLY A 496 -31.49 -16.59 -11.40
N PRO A 497 -31.44 -17.70 -12.15
CA PRO A 497 -30.51 -18.06 -13.24
C PRO A 497 -30.71 -17.22 -14.51
N ALA A 498 -30.21 -17.68 -15.67
CA ALA A 498 -30.43 -17.04 -16.97
C ALA A 498 -31.93 -16.78 -17.30
N PRO A 499 -32.25 -15.82 -18.19
CA PRO A 499 -33.63 -15.59 -18.63
C PRO A 499 -34.29 -16.86 -19.17
N GLY A 500 -35.59 -17.03 -18.87
CA GLY A 500 -36.37 -18.19 -19.27
C GLY A 500 -36.22 -19.42 -18.36
N VAL A 501 -35.22 -19.45 -17.46
CA VAL A 501 -35.06 -20.53 -16.48
C VAL A 501 -35.76 -20.15 -15.18
N ASP A 502 -36.62 -21.05 -14.71
CA ASP A 502 -37.35 -20.88 -13.46
C ASP A 502 -36.40 -20.93 -12.25
N LEU A 503 -36.72 -20.15 -11.21
CA LEU A 503 -35.98 -20.09 -9.95
C LEU A 503 -36.90 -20.55 -8.81
N MET A 504 -36.40 -21.42 -7.94
CA MET A 504 -37.05 -21.80 -6.69
C MET A 504 -36.22 -21.26 -5.51
N VAL A 505 -36.87 -20.55 -4.59
CA VAL A 505 -36.23 -19.94 -3.41
C VAL A 505 -36.97 -20.35 -2.14
N ALA A 506 -36.26 -20.86 -1.14
CA ALA A 506 -36.84 -21.27 0.13
C ALA A 506 -36.00 -20.80 1.32
N GLY A 507 -36.67 -20.56 2.45
CA GLY A 507 -36.03 -20.38 3.75
C GLY A 507 -35.06 -19.21 3.84
N VAL A 508 -35.30 -18.10 3.14
CA VAL A 508 -34.40 -16.93 3.17
C VAL A 508 -34.31 -16.36 4.58
N GLN A 509 -33.11 -16.40 5.15
CA GLN A 509 -32.75 -15.81 6.44
C GLN A 509 -31.75 -14.69 6.23
N ILE A 510 -32.03 -13.52 6.81
CA ILE A 510 -31.05 -12.45 6.98
C ILE A 510 -31.12 -12.00 8.43
N PHE A 511 -30.00 -12.02 9.15
CA PHE A 511 -29.99 -11.69 10.57
C PHE A 511 -28.65 -11.07 10.99
N PRO A 512 -28.66 -10.17 12.00
CA PRO A 512 -27.43 -9.58 12.51
C PRO A 512 -26.60 -10.61 13.27
N VAL A 513 -25.28 -10.53 13.12
CA VAL A 513 -24.32 -11.52 13.65
C VAL A 513 -23.91 -11.20 15.08
N ASP A 514 -24.12 -12.14 16.01
CA ASP A 514 -23.57 -12.07 17.37
C ASP A 514 -22.18 -12.71 17.44
N ARG A 515 -21.16 -11.85 17.40
CA ARG A 515 -19.76 -12.30 17.51
C ARG A 515 -19.36 -12.66 18.95
N GLU A 516 -20.01 -12.11 19.98
CA GLU A 516 -19.57 -12.35 21.37
C GLU A 516 -19.77 -13.80 21.79
N ALA A 517 -20.94 -14.36 21.46
CA ALA A 517 -21.24 -15.76 21.71
C ALA A 517 -20.24 -16.67 20.96
N ARG A 518 -19.95 -16.36 19.70
CA ARG A 518 -18.97 -17.09 18.89
C ARG A 518 -17.56 -16.99 19.49
N PHE A 519 -17.09 -15.82 19.92
CA PHE A 519 -15.77 -15.66 20.52
C PHE A 519 -15.60 -16.45 21.82
N LYS A 520 -16.64 -16.54 22.65
CA LYS A 520 -16.63 -17.41 23.85
C LYS A 520 -16.46 -18.89 23.46
N HIS A 521 -17.10 -19.33 22.38
CA HIS A 521 -16.90 -20.68 21.84
C HIS A 521 -15.47 -20.88 21.33
N LEU A 522 -14.98 -19.96 20.49
CA LEU A 522 -13.64 -20.05 19.89
C LEU A 522 -12.53 -20.05 20.93
N ARG A 523 -12.62 -19.28 22.01
CA ARG A 523 -11.64 -19.33 23.12
C ARG A 523 -11.53 -20.72 23.73
N ARG A 524 -12.65 -21.43 23.89
CA ARG A 524 -12.65 -22.81 24.41
C ARG A 524 -12.03 -23.78 23.41
N GLN A 525 -12.31 -23.61 22.12
CA GLN A 525 -11.68 -24.41 21.06
C GLN A 525 -10.18 -24.15 20.97
N SER A 526 -9.74 -22.88 21.02
CA SER A 526 -8.31 -22.53 21.05
C SER A 526 -7.60 -23.14 22.25
N ASP A 527 -8.20 -23.14 23.45
CA ASP A 527 -7.60 -23.80 24.61
C ASP A 527 -7.46 -25.31 24.41
N LYS A 528 -8.46 -25.96 23.79
CA LYS A 528 -8.45 -27.39 23.50
C LYS A 528 -7.41 -27.76 22.42
N ILE A 529 -7.33 -26.97 21.35
CA ILE A 529 -6.60 -27.31 20.11
C ILE A 529 -5.17 -26.79 20.15
N ARG A 530 -4.94 -25.60 20.72
CA ARG A 530 -3.63 -24.91 20.67
C ARG A 530 -2.83 -25.01 21.95
N LYS A 531 -3.43 -25.49 23.04
CA LYS A 531 -2.72 -25.77 24.29
C LYS A 531 -2.64 -27.25 24.59
N ARG A 532 -1.61 -27.60 25.35
CA ARG A 532 -1.32 -28.94 25.84
C ARG A 532 -1.13 -28.90 27.35
N ASP A 533 -1.46 -29.98 28.04
CA ASP A 533 -1.16 -30.13 29.47
C ASP A 533 0.36 -30.25 29.67
N VAL A 534 0.92 -29.49 30.62
CA VAL A 534 2.34 -29.45 30.95
C VAL A 534 2.52 -29.63 32.45
N THR A 535 3.39 -30.56 32.83
CA THR A 535 3.79 -30.82 34.22
C THR A 535 5.28 -30.53 34.37
N LEU A 536 5.62 -29.55 35.20
CA LEU A 536 7.00 -29.28 35.61
C LEU A 536 7.32 -30.15 36.83
N LYS A 537 8.34 -31.01 36.74
CA LYS A 537 8.80 -31.85 37.85
C LYS A 537 10.13 -31.32 38.38
N PHE A 538 10.16 -30.95 39.64
CA PHE A 538 11.36 -30.36 40.26
C PHE A 538 12.18 -31.42 40.98
N SER A 539 13.49 -31.41 40.76
CA SER A 539 14.44 -32.35 41.38
C SER A 539 15.71 -31.64 41.86
N GLY A 540 16.51 -32.32 42.70
CA GLY A 540 17.85 -31.86 43.10
C GLY A 540 17.96 -31.24 44.49
N VAL A 541 16.85 -31.07 45.22
CA VAL A 541 16.76 -30.64 46.63
C VAL A 541 15.72 -31.53 47.33
N ASP A 542 15.78 -31.73 48.66
CA ASP A 542 14.80 -32.52 49.41
C ASP A 542 13.37 -32.07 49.10
N SER A 543 12.48 -33.00 48.75
CA SER A 543 11.10 -32.72 48.33
C SER A 543 10.31 -31.90 49.36
N SER A 544 10.57 -32.12 50.65
CA SER A 544 9.98 -31.34 51.75
C SER A 544 10.38 -29.86 51.78
N SER A 545 11.50 -29.49 51.14
CA SER A 545 11.96 -28.10 51.04
C SER A 545 11.43 -27.37 49.81
N LEU A 546 10.87 -28.11 48.84
CA LEU A 546 10.32 -27.56 47.59
C LEU A 546 8.82 -27.29 47.68
N HIS A 547 8.09 -28.06 48.50
CA HIS A 547 6.66 -27.85 48.73
C HIS A 547 6.38 -26.39 49.15
N GLY A 548 5.42 -25.74 48.49
CA GLY A 548 5.10 -24.34 48.75
C GLY A 548 6.07 -23.32 48.12
N THR A 549 7.04 -23.75 47.31
CA THR A 549 7.86 -22.83 46.49
C THR A 549 6.99 -22.18 45.43
N PHE A 550 7.08 -20.85 45.31
CA PHE A 550 6.29 -20.11 44.32
C PHE A 550 6.95 -20.14 42.94
N ILE A 551 6.14 -20.45 41.93
CA ILE A 551 6.54 -20.57 40.53
C ILE A 551 5.83 -19.52 39.69
N LYS A 552 6.55 -18.89 38.76
CA LYS A 552 5.98 -18.08 37.67
C LYS A 552 6.46 -18.63 36.33
N VAL A 553 5.51 -18.96 35.47
CA VAL A 553 5.71 -19.37 34.09
C VAL A 553 5.24 -18.25 33.17
N LYS A 554 6.11 -17.84 32.25
CA LYS A 554 5.79 -16.85 31.22
C LYS A 554 6.25 -17.36 29.86
N GLN A 555 5.32 -17.47 28.91
CA GLN A 555 5.67 -17.70 27.52
C GLN A 555 6.37 -16.47 26.95
N THR A 556 7.49 -16.68 26.28
CA THR A 556 8.29 -15.62 25.63
C THR A 556 8.14 -15.63 24.12
N HIS A 557 7.78 -16.77 23.54
CA HIS A 557 7.54 -16.90 22.11
C HIS A 557 6.43 -17.93 21.85
N ASN A 558 5.44 -17.56 21.04
CA ASN A 558 4.42 -18.48 20.53
C ASN A 558 4.91 -19.05 19.20
N SER A 559 4.85 -20.38 19.05
CA SER A 559 5.32 -21.09 17.86
C SER A 559 4.29 -21.17 16.73
N PHE A 560 3.05 -20.74 16.94
CA PHE A 560 2.05 -20.69 15.87
C PHE A 560 2.53 -19.76 14.74
N PRO A 561 2.55 -20.23 13.49
CA PRO A 561 2.92 -19.41 12.35
C PRO A 561 1.98 -18.22 12.16
N PHE A 562 2.55 -17.04 12.37
CA PHE A 562 1.86 -15.78 12.23
C PHE A 562 2.77 -14.79 11.50
N GLY A 563 2.42 -14.47 10.27
CA GLY A 563 3.27 -13.67 9.38
C GLY A 563 2.58 -12.48 8.74
N SER A 564 3.35 -11.76 7.95
CA SER A 564 2.83 -10.69 7.10
C SER A 564 3.55 -10.63 5.76
N CYS A 565 2.86 -10.11 4.75
CA CYS A 565 3.45 -9.61 3.52
C CYS A 565 4.38 -8.43 3.82
N ILE A 566 5.53 -8.45 3.15
CA ILE A 566 6.53 -7.40 3.13
C ILE A 566 6.99 -7.20 1.68
N SER A 567 7.41 -5.99 1.36
CA SER A 567 8.04 -5.63 0.08
C SER A 567 9.40 -5.00 0.32
N ARG A 568 10.23 -4.98 -0.71
CA ARG A 568 11.60 -4.50 -0.60
C ARG A 568 11.67 -3.06 -0.13
N THR A 569 10.81 -2.18 -0.61
CA THR A 569 10.82 -0.77 -0.18
C THR A 569 10.41 -0.60 1.29
N ASN A 570 9.65 -1.54 1.87
CA ASN A 570 9.22 -1.43 3.28
C ASN A 570 10.40 -1.61 4.24
N ILE A 571 11.36 -2.49 3.90
CA ILE A 571 12.48 -2.81 4.81
C ILE A 571 13.52 -1.68 4.90
N ASP A 572 13.39 -0.61 4.11
CA ASP A 572 14.17 0.63 4.27
C ASP A 572 13.64 1.50 5.42
N ASN A 573 12.44 1.20 5.96
CA ASN A 573 11.86 1.88 7.11
C ASN A 573 12.13 1.08 8.39
N GLU A 574 12.96 1.62 9.27
CA GLU A 574 13.34 0.94 10.50
C GLU A 574 12.17 0.73 11.47
N ASP A 575 11.14 1.59 11.46
CA ASP A 575 9.97 1.43 12.35
C ASP A 575 9.08 0.30 11.87
N PHE A 576 8.95 0.16 10.54
CA PHE A 576 8.29 -0.98 9.91
C PHE A 576 8.99 -2.29 10.28
N VAL A 577 10.32 -2.38 10.12
CA VAL A 577 11.11 -3.58 10.44
C VAL A 577 11.00 -3.91 11.93
N ASN A 578 11.11 -2.91 12.82
CA ASN A 578 10.99 -3.10 14.26
C ASN A 578 9.61 -3.64 14.65
N PHE A 579 8.54 -3.09 14.08
CA PHE A 579 7.18 -3.61 14.30
C PHE A 579 7.05 -5.03 13.76
N PHE A 580 7.57 -5.29 12.55
CA PHE A 580 7.49 -6.58 11.89
C PHE A 580 8.15 -7.69 12.71
N VAL A 581 9.45 -7.55 13.03
CA VAL A 581 10.24 -8.55 13.77
C VAL A 581 9.70 -8.80 15.18
N LYS A 582 9.09 -7.78 15.80
CA LYS A 582 8.45 -7.93 17.12
C LYS A 582 7.16 -8.72 17.04
N ASN A 583 6.41 -8.61 15.94
CA ASN A 583 5.02 -9.03 15.87
C ASN A 583 4.74 -10.25 15.00
N PHE A 584 5.67 -10.64 14.15
CA PHE A 584 5.50 -11.74 13.19
C PHE A 584 6.70 -12.68 13.26
N ASN A 585 6.48 -13.96 12.98
CA ASN A 585 7.52 -14.99 12.86
C ASN A 585 7.59 -15.60 11.45
N TRP A 586 6.74 -15.15 10.53
CA TRP A 586 6.74 -15.53 9.11
C TRP A 586 6.66 -14.31 8.17
N ALA A 587 7.22 -14.44 6.97
CA ALA A 587 7.14 -13.45 5.90
C ALA A 587 6.66 -14.08 4.59
N VAL A 588 5.97 -13.27 3.77
CA VAL A 588 5.75 -13.52 2.35
C VAL A 588 6.15 -12.27 1.58
N PHE A 589 6.72 -12.44 0.40
CA PHE A 589 7.18 -11.30 -0.41
C PHE A 589 6.06 -10.91 -1.37
N GLY A 590 5.62 -9.65 -1.31
CA GLY A 590 4.42 -9.21 -2.03
C GLY A 590 4.55 -9.28 -3.55
N ASN A 591 5.75 -8.98 -4.08
CA ASN A 591 6.01 -8.96 -5.51
C ASN A 591 7.33 -9.61 -5.90
N GLU A 592 8.32 -9.65 -5.01
CA GLU A 592 9.74 -9.80 -5.33
C GLU A 592 10.11 -11.20 -5.85
N LEU A 593 9.19 -12.15 -5.78
CA LEU A 593 9.29 -13.46 -6.42
C LEU A 593 8.36 -13.65 -7.61
N LYS A 594 7.35 -12.81 -7.84
CA LYS A 594 6.44 -12.94 -8.99
C LYS A 594 7.22 -12.84 -10.30
N TRP A 595 6.76 -13.54 -11.34
CA TRP A 595 7.52 -13.62 -12.59
C TRP A 595 7.71 -12.24 -13.23
N TYR A 596 6.69 -11.37 -13.19
CA TYR A 596 6.81 -10.01 -13.71
C TYR A 596 7.83 -9.14 -12.96
N TRP A 597 8.14 -9.47 -11.70
CA TRP A 597 9.16 -8.74 -10.93
C TRP A 597 10.55 -9.28 -11.24
N THR A 598 10.68 -10.61 -11.23
CA THR A 598 11.97 -11.27 -11.43
C THR A 598 12.43 -11.31 -12.88
N GLU A 599 11.53 -11.19 -13.86
CA GLU A 599 11.82 -11.16 -15.30
C GLU A 599 10.74 -10.36 -16.07
N ALA A 600 10.70 -9.05 -15.85
CA ALA A 600 9.76 -8.15 -16.51
C ALA A 600 9.93 -8.17 -18.05
N GLN A 601 11.16 -8.29 -18.51
CA GLN A 601 11.55 -8.45 -19.92
C GLN A 601 12.41 -9.71 -20.05
N GLN A 602 12.24 -10.45 -21.15
CA GLN A 602 12.95 -11.70 -21.39
C GLN A 602 14.46 -11.55 -21.19
N GLY A 603 15.05 -12.37 -20.34
CA GLY A 603 16.49 -12.38 -20.05
C GLY A 603 16.99 -11.26 -19.12
N ASN A 604 16.15 -10.30 -18.73
CA ASN A 604 16.50 -9.26 -17.77
C ASN A 604 16.04 -9.66 -16.35
N LEU A 605 16.91 -10.40 -15.65
CA LEU A 605 16.59 -10.99 -14.35
C LEU A 605 16.88 -10.04 -13.17
N ASN A 606 15.92 -9.90 -12.26
CA ASN A 606 16.10 -9.23 -10.97
C ASN A 606 15.79 -10.18 -9.80
N TYR A 607 16.83 -10.65 -9.12
CA TYR A 607 16.70 -11.44 -7.88
C TYR A 607 17.22 -10.71 -6.64
N LYS A 608 17.84 -9.53 -6.82
CA LYS A 608 18.50 -8.78 -5.75
C LYS A 608 17.53 -8.42 -4.64
N ASP A 609 16.31 -8.02 -4.98
CA ASP A 609 15.32 -7.60 -3.99
C ASP A 609 14.90 -8.76 -3.08
N ALA A 610 14.62 -9.93 -3.65
CA ALA A 610 14.27 -11.13 -2.89
C ALA A 610 15.44 -11.64 -2.05
N ASP A 611 16.68 -11.56 -2.55
CA ASP A 611 17.86 -11.94 -1.77
C ASP A 611 18.04 -11.03 -0.53
N GLU A 612 17.91 -9.71 -0.70
CA GLU A 612 18.03 -8.75 0.40
C GLU A 612 16.92 -8.96 1.47
N MET A 613 15.71 -9.31 1.04
CA MET A 613 14.60 -9.62 1.94
C MET A 613 14.79 -10.96 2.67
N LEU A 614 15.29 -12.00 1.99
CA LEU A 614 15.66 -13.27 2.62
C LEU A 614 16.74 -13.05 3.69
N ASP A 615 17.75 -12.25 3.39
CA ASP A 615 18.81 -11.92 4.35
C ASP A 615 18.27 -11.21 5.60
N MET A 616 17.32 -10.28 5.43
CA MET A 616 16.63 -9.63 6.56
C MET A 616 15.85 -10.66 7.39
N CYS A 617 15.09 -11.55 6.73
CA CYS A 617 14.31 -12.57 7.42
C CYS A 617 15.22 -13.55 8.19
N ASN A 618 16.27 -14.06 7.56
CA ASN A 618 17.23 -14.98 8.15
C ASN A 618 17.93 -14.37 9.39
N LYS A 619 18.36 -13.10 9.32
CA LYS A 619 18.98 -12.39 10.45
C LYS A 619 18.04 -12.26 11.65
N ASN A 620 16.74 -12.24 11.42
CA ASN A 620 15.71 -12.06 12.45
C ASN A 620 14.99 -13.37 12.81
N ASN A 621 15.42 -14.53 12.29
CA ASN A 621 14.78 -15.83 12.48
C ASN A 621 13.30 -15.85 12.04
N ILE A 622 13.02 -15.23 10.90
CA ILE A 622 11.71 -15.19 10.27
C ILE A 622 11.67 -16.24 9.16
N GLU A 623 10.69 -17.14 9.23
CA GLU A 623 10.46 -18.14 8.18
C GLU A 623 9.77 -17.52 6.96
N THR A 624 9.97 -18.06 5.76
CA THR A 624 9.51 -17.42 4.51
C THR A 624 8.67 -18.35 3.64
N ARG A 625 7.63 -17.78 3.02
CA ARG A 625 6.85 -18.38 1.93
C ARG A 625 7.22 -17.72 0.61
N GLY A 626 7.47 -18.55 -0.40
CA GLY A 626 7.72 -18.12 -1.76
C GLY A 626 6.42 -17.89 -2.53
N HIS A 627 6.09 -16.63 -2.78
CA HIS A 627 4.88 -16.23 -3.49
C HIS A 627 5.22 -15.38 -4.72
N CYS A 628 4.94 -15.82 -5.93
CA CYS A 628 4.58 -17.17 -6.35
C CYS A 628 5.48 -17.60 -7.52
N ILE A 629 5.49 -18.89 -7.87
CA ILE A 629 6.27 -19.36 -9.02
C ILE A 629 5.58 -18.92 -10.32
N PHE A 630 4.27 -19.18 -10.41
CA PHE A 630 3.38 -18.81 -11.53
C PHE A 630 2.06 -18.20 -11.02
N TRP A 631 1.40 -17.44 -11.89
CA TRP A 631 0.08 -16.85 -11.64
C TRP A 631 -0.78 -17.01 -12.90
N GLU A 632 -1.92 -17.68 -12.81
CA GLU A 632 -2.75 -18.06 -13.96
C GLU A 632 -3.52 -16.91 -14.61
N VAL A 633 -3.77 -15.82 -13.89
CA VAL A 633 -4.61 -14.73 -14.37
C VAL A 633 -3.89 -13.97 -15.48
N GLU A 634 -4.44 -13.98 -16.71
CA GLU A 634 -3.78 -13.41 -17.88
C GLU A 634 -3.35 -11.95 -17.68
N GLY A 635 -4.11 -11.15 -16.92
CA GLY A 635 -3.78 -9.77 -16.58
C GLY A 635 -2.41 -9.58 -15.91
N THR A 636 -1.91 -10.60 -15.21
CA THR A 636 -0.67 -10.55 -14.42
C THR A 636 0.54 -11.10 -15.19
N VAL A 637 0.31 -11.72 -16.36
CA VAL A 637 1.35 -12.29 -17.22
C VAL A 637 1.98 -11.21 -18.11
N GLN A 638 3.32 -11.22 -18.19
CA GLN A 638 4.10 -10.24 -18.94
C GLN A 638 3.83 -10.28 -20.46
N PRO A 639 3.91 -9.13 -21.16
CA PRO A 639 3.68 -9.07 -22.61
C PRO A 639 4.56 -10.02 -23.43
N TRP A 640 5.83 -10.20 -23.05
CA TRP A 640 6.74 -11.08 -23.78
C TRP A 640 6.36 -12.56 -23.66
N ILE A 641 5.84 -13.00 -22.49
CA ILE A 641 5.29 -14.36 -22.27
C ILE A 641 4.02 -14.57 -23.10
N LYS A 642 3.12 -13.57 -23.14
CA LYS A 642 1.91 -13.61 -23.95
C LYS A 642 2.22 -13.81 -25.44
N ALA A 643 3.28 -13.18 -25.94
CA ALA A 643 3.71 -13.26 -27.34
C ALA A 643 4.32 -14.61 -27.77
N LEU A 644 4.73 -15.48 -26.83
CA LEU A 644 5.40 -16.74 -27.16
C LEU A 644 4.45 -17.75 -27.82
N ASN A 645 4.92 -18.51 -28.81
CA ASN A 645 4.19 -19.70 -29.26
C ASN A 645 4.23 -20.82 -28.20
N LYS A 646 3.49 -21.91 -28.42
CA LYS A 646 3.39 -23.03 -27.46
C LYS A 646 4.74 -23.61 -27.04
N ASN A 647 5.66 -23.83 -27.97
CA ASN A 647 6.96 -24.47 -27.69
C ASN A 647 7.89 -23.54 -26.91
N ASP A 648 7.92 -22.26 -27.30
CA ASP A 648 8.72 -21.26 -26.61
C ASP A 648 8.17 -20.97 -25.21
N LEU A 649 6.84 -20.97 -25.05
CA LEU A 649 6.18 -20.83 -23.75
C LEU A 649 6.51 -22.02 -22.83
N ALA A 650 6.45 -23.25 -23.34
CA ALA A 650 6.83 -24.44 -22.59
C ALA A 650 8.30 -24.35 -22.11
N THR A 651 9.18 -23.87 -22.99
CA THR A 651 10.60 -23.65 -22.67
C THR A 651 10.77 -22.57 -21.60
N ALA A 652 10.05 -21.45 -21.71
CA ALA A 652 10.07 -20.37 -20.72
C ALA A 652 9.59 -20.84 -19.34
N VAL A 653 8.51 -21.62 -19.28
CA VAL A 653 7.99 -22.23 -18.05
C VAL A 653 9.03 -23.16 -17.41
N GLN A 654 9.67 -24.03 -18.20
CA GLN A 654 10.72 -24.93 -17.70
C GLN A 654 11.95 -24.15 -17.19
N ASN A 655 12.36 -23.11 -17.91
CA ASN A 655 13.47 -22.24 -17.50
C ASN A 655 13.14 -21.50 -16.20
N ARG A 656 11.91 -21.03 -16.05
CA ARG A 656 11.44 -20.38 -14.83
C ARG A 656 11.49 -21.32 -13.62
N LEU A 657 10.93 -22.52 -13.75
CA LEU A 657 11.00 -23.58 -12.72
C LEU A 657 12.45 -23.85 -12.33
N THR A 658 13.29 -24.15 -13.31
CA THR A 658 14.69 -24.52 -13.10
C THR A 658 15.49 -23.38 -12.47
N GLY A 659 15.39 -22.17 -13.00
CA GLY A 659 16.15 -21.01 -12.55
C GLY A 659 15.76 -20.56 -11.14
N LEU A 660 14.46 -20.39 -10.89
CA LEU A 660 13.97 -19.93 -9.58
C LEU A 660 14.26 -20.96 -8.49
N LEU A 661 13.82 -22.21 -8.68
CA LEU A 661 13.87 -23.22 -7.61
C LEU A 661 15.28 -23.75 -7.37
N THR A 662 16.17 -23.75 -8.37
CA THR A 662 17.57 -24.08 -8.12
C THR A 662 18.26 -22.99 -7.30
N ARG A 663 17.95 -21.71 -7.56
CA ARG A 663 18.53 -20.57 -6.82
C ARG A 663 18.10 -20.56 -5.35
N TYR A 664 16.81 -20.80 -5.12
CA TYR A 664 16.18 -20.66 -3.81
C TYR A 664 15.92 -21.99 -3.10
N LYS A 665 16.57 -23.08 -3.55
CA LYS A 665 16.44 -24.41 -2.96
C LYS A 665 16.67 -24.38 -1.45
N GLY A 666 15.67 -24.78 -0.68
CA GLY A 666 15.71 -24.84 0.78
C GLY A 666 15.69 -23.48 1.49
N LYS A 667 15.43 -22.39 0.77
CA LYS A 667 15.35 -21.02 1.35
C LYS A 667 13.93 -20.58 1.70
N PHE A 668 12.92 -21.17 1.06
CA PHE A 668 11.51 -20.94 1.39
C PHE A 668 10.91 -22.24 1.93
N ARG A 669 10.09 -22.13 2.97
CA ARG A 669 9.40 -23.29 3.55
C ARG A 669 8.24 -23.74 2.70
N HIS A 670 7.53 -22.78 2.12
CA HIS A 670 6.37 -23.02 1.26
C HIS A 670 6.56 -22.35 -0.10
N TYR A 671 5.95 -22.91 -1.13
CA TYR A 671 5.76 -22.21 -2.41
C TYR A 671 4.30 -22.26 -2.84
N ASP A 672 3.77 -21.10 -3.21
CA ASP A 672 2.56 -21.00 -4.01
C ASP A 672 2.97 -21.30 -5.47
N VAL A 673 2.66 -22.51 -5.95
CA VAL A 673 3.21 -23.01 -7.23
C VAL A 673 2.57 -22.29 -8.40
N ASN A 674 1.24 -22.31 -8.46
CA ASN A 674 0.47 -21.66 -9.50
C ASN A 674 -0.75 -21.01 -8.88
N ASN A 675 -0.70 -19.69 -8.77
CA ASN A 675 -1.68 -18.89 -8.03
C ASN A 675 -2.99 -18.74 -8.84
N GLU A 676 -4.14 -18.79 -8.16
CA GLU A 676 -5.48 -18.45 -8.69
C GLU A 676 -5.95 -19.32 -9.86
N MET A 677 -5.79 -20.64 -9.72
CA MET A 677 -6.17 -21.62 -10.75
C MET A 677 -7.69 -21.76 -10.94
N LEU A 678 -8.50 -21.33 -9.97
CA LEU A 678 -9.97 -21.25 -10.12
C LEU A 678 -10.40 -20.04 -10.97
N HIS A 679 -9.58 -18.99 -11.04
CA HIS A 679 -9.94 -17.73 -11.71
C HIS A 679 -9.21 -17.48 -13.02
N GLY A 680 -8.13 -18.21 -13.29
CA GLY A 680 -7.38 -18.15 -14.55
C GLY A 680 -6.96 -19.51 -15.08
N SER A 681 -6.67 -19.56 -16.38
CA SER A 681 -6.24 -20.78 -17.09
C SER A 681 -5.17 -20.52 -18.15
N PHE A 682 -4.46 -19.38 -18.09
CA PHE A 682 -3.51 -18.95 -19.13
C PHE A 682 -2.50 -20.04 -19.53
N TYR A 683 -1.87 -20.70 -18.56
CA TYR A 683 -0.87 -21.73 -18.88
C TYR A 683 -1.55 -23.02 -19.37
N GLN A 684 -2.65 -23.41 -18.72
CA GLN A 684 -3.41 -24.60 -19.08
C GLN A 684 -3.94 -24.55 -20.52
N ASP A 685 -4.52 -23.43 -20.93
CA ASP A 685 -5.14 -23.27 -22.25
C ASP A 685 -4.10 -23.28 -23.38
N ARG A 686 -2.88 -22.81 -23.09
CA ARG A 686 -1.80 -22.72 -24.10
C ARG A 686 -0.90 -23.94 -24.14
N LEU A 687 -0.65 -24.59 -23.01
CA LEU A 687 0.28 -25.71 -22.89
C LEU A 687 -0.42 -27.07 -22.82
N GLY A 688 -1.68 -27.12 -22.36
CA GLY A 688 -2.48 -28.32 -22.19
C GLY A 688 -2.77 -28.62 -20.71
N LYS A 689 -3.75 -29.50 -20.45
CA LYS A 689 -4.27 -29.81 -19.11
C LYS A 689 -3.21 -30.28 -18.11
N ASP A 690 -2.22 -31.04 -18.58
CA ASP A 690 -1.18 -31.63 -17.74
C ASP A 690 -0.18 -30.62 -17.17
N ILE A 691 -0.18 -29.36 -17.65
CA ILE A 691 0.85 -28.39 -17.27
C ILE A 691 0.85 -28.08 -15.78
N ARG A 692 -0.34 -27.97 -15.16
CA ARG A 692 -0.46 -27.66 -13.72
C ARG A 692 0.19 -28.76 -12.89
N VAL A 693 -0.14 -30.02 -13.18
CA VAL A 693 0.46 -31.19 -12.53
C VAL A 693 1.98 -31.23 -12.73
N ASN A 694 2.45 -30.95 -13.95
CA ASN A 694 3.88 -30.93 -14.26
C ASN A 694 4.62 -29.82 -13.49
N MET A 695 4.02 -28.63 -13.33
CA MET A 695 4.60 -27.55 -12.52
C MET A 695 4.84 -28.02 -11.07
N PHE A 696 3.86 -28.67 -10.44
CA PHE A 696 4.00 -29.22 -9.08
C PHE A 696 5.05 -30.33 -9.00
N LYS A 697 5.03 -31.29 -9.94
CA LYS A 697 6.02 -32.39 -9.97
C LYS A 697 7.44 -31.88 -10.14
N THR A 698 7.66 -30.98 -11.09
CA THR A 698 8.98 -30.38 -11.34
C THR A 698 9.41 -29.50 -10.18
N ALA A 699 8.49 -28.77 -9.55
CA ALA A 699 8.82 -27.95 -8.38
C ALA A 699 9.36 -28.80 -7.22
N ASN A 700 8.66 -29.89 -6.89
CA ASN A 700 9.08 -30.82 -5.83
C ASN A 700 10.39 -31.55 -6.17
N GLN A 701 10.65 -31.83 -7.45
CA GLN A 701 11.93 -32.43 -7.88
C GLN A 701 13.11 -31.46 -7.67
N LEU A 702 12.91 -30.19 -7.98
CA LEU A 702 13.98 -29.17 -7.86
C LEU A 702 14.23 -28.78 -6.40
N ASP A 703 13.17 -28.58 -5.63
CA ASP A 703 13.21 -28.29 -4.20
C ASP A 703 12.25 -29.18 -3.39
N PRO A 704 12.69 -30.39 -3.00
CA PRO A 704 11.86 -31.33 -2.21
C PRO A 704 11.73 -30.92 -0.74
N SER A 705 12.37 -29.83 -0.30
CA SER A 705 12.33 -29.38 1.09
C SER A 705 11.19 -28.41 1.38
N ALA A 706 10.56 -27.85 0.34
CA ALA A 706 9.45 -26.93 0.45
C ALA A 706 8.10 -27.68 0.34
N ILE A 707 7.12 -27.25 1.13
CA ILE A 707 5.73 -27.70 0.98
C ILE A 707 5.10 -26.90 -0.17
N LEU A 708 4.48 -27.60 -1.12
CA LEU A 708 3.86 -26.96 -2.28
C LEU A 708 2.38 -26.69 -2.02
N PHE A 709 1.98 -25.43 -2.18
CA PHE A 709 0.63 -24.95 -1.94
C PHE A 709 -0.10 -24.68 -3.27
N VAL A 710 -1.38 -25.06 -3.29
CA VAL A 710 -2.37 -24.34 -4.08
C VAL A 710 -2.75 -23.05 -3.32
N ASN A 711 -3.07 -21.96 -4.01
CA ASN A 711 -3.44 -20.70 -3.36
C ASN A 711 -4.52 -19.96 -4.17
N ASP A 712 -5.64 -19.62 -3.53
CA ASP A 712 -6.80 -19.02 -4.20
C ASP A 712 -7.68 -18.14 -3.27
N TYR A 713 -8.56 -17.31 -3.84
CA TYR A 713 -9.39 -16.33 -3.11
C TYR A 713 -10.90 -16.60 -3.19
N HIS A 714 -11.68 -15.93 -2.32
CA HIS A 714 -13.13 -16.10 -2.16
C HIS A 714 -13.55 -17.57 -1.96
N ILE A 715 -12.80 -18.32 -1.15
CA ILE A 715 -13.11 -19.72 -0.83
C ILE A 715 -14.02 -19.79 0.40
N GLU A 716 -13.90 -18.81 1.28
CA GLU A 716 -14.36 -18.81 2.66
C GLU A 716 -15.54 -17.86 2.93
N ASP A 717 -16.05 -17.17 1.91
CA ASP A 717 -17.01 -16.07 2.09
C ASP A 717 -18.33 -16.21 1.30
N GLY A 718 -18.38 -17.09 0.29
CA GLY A 718 -19.56 -17.31 -0.55
C GLY A 718 -19.87 -16.17 -1.52
N ASN A 719 -18.88 -15.33 -1.84
CA ASN A 719 -19.07 -14.10 -2.61
C ASN A 719 -18.60 -14.17 -4.06
N ASP A 720 -18.03 -15.27 -4.55
CA ASP A 720 -17.65 -15.48 -5.95
C ASP A 720 -18.18 -16.83 -6.43
N THR A 721 -18.76 -16.91 -7.63
CA THR A 721 -19.24 -18.18 -8.18
C THR A 721 -18.12 -19.02 -8.81
N ARG A 722 -16.97 -18.42 -9.13
CA ARG A 722 -15.81 -19.14 -9.68
C ARG A 722 -15.10 -19.99 -8.63
N SER A 723 -15.20 -19.59 -7.37
CA SER A 723 -14.56 -20.25 -6.24
C SER A 723 -15.59 -20.71 -5.21
N SER A 724 -15.40 -21.92 -4.71
CA SER A 724 -16.12 -22.44 -3.54
C SER A 724 -15.25 -23.50 -2.89
N PRO A 725 -15.53 -23.90 -1.64
CA PRO A 725 -14.83 -25.03 -1.01
C PRO A 725 -14.89 -26.29 -1.89
N GLU A 726 -16.05 -26.59 -2.49
CA GLU A 726 -16.26 -27.75 -3.36
C GLU A 726 -15.40 -27.70 -4.61
N LYS A 727 -15.43 -26.57 -5.35
CA LYS A 727 -14.61 -26.40 -6.56
C LYS A 727 -13.12 -26.50 -6.25
N TYR A 728 -12.71 -25.99 -5.09
CA TYR A 728 -11.32 -26.04 -4.69
C TYR A 728 -10.88 -27.45 -4.29
N ILE A 729 -11.74 -28.18 -3.57
CA ILE A 729 -11.56 -29.60 -3.28
C ILE A 729 -11.43 -30.42 -4.56
N GLU A 730 -12.33 -30.22 -5.53
CA GLU A 730 -12.28 -30.90 -6.83
C GLU A 730 -10.96 -30.64 -7.56
N GLN A 731 -10.50 -29.38 -7.60
CA GLN A 731 -9.21 -29.02 -8.21
C GLN A 731 -8.03 -29.68 -7.50
N ILE A 732 -8.02 -29.70 -6.16
CA ILE A 732 -6.93 -30.31 -5.37
C ILE A 732 -6.89 -31.82 -5.60
N LEU A 733 -8.05 -32.49 -5.57
CA LEU A 733 -8.14 -33.93 -5.80
C LEU A 733 -7.69 -34.29 -7.22
N ASP A 734 -8.10 -33.53 -8.25
CA ASP A 734 -7.65 -33.74 -9.64
C ASP A 734 -6.11 -33.65 -9.75
N LEU A 735 -5.49 -32.65 -9.11
CA LEU A 735 -4.04 -32.52 -9.07
C LEU A 735 -3.38 -33.73 -8.38
N GLN A 736 -3.90 -34.14 -7.22
CA GLN A 736 -3.35 -35.27 -6.45
C GLN A 736 -3.50 -36.61 -7.18
N GLU A 737 -4.65 -36.87 -7.80
CA GLU A 737 -4.91 -38.09 -8.58
C GLU A 737 -3.97 -38.22 -9.78
N GLN A 738 -3.60 -37.09 -10.40
CA GLN A 738 -2.59 -37.05 -11.47
C GLN A 738 -1.14 -37.06 -10.94
N GLY A 739 -0.94 -37.12 -9.63
CA GLY A 739 0.35 -37.28 -8.96
C GLY A 739 1.10 -35.98 -8.66
N ALA A 740 0.42 -34.83 -8.63
CA ALA A 740 1.01 -33.59 -8.13
C ALA A 740 1.20 -33.67 -6.60
N PRO A 741 2.40 -33.37 -6.07
CA PRO A 741 2.66 -33.36 -4.63
C PRO A 741 2.10 -32.10 -3.95
N VAL A 742 0.78 -31.92 -3.96
CA VAL A 742 0.09 -30.84 -3.23
C VAL A 742 0.21 -31.13 -1.73
N GLY A 743 0.90 -30.26 -1.01
CA GLY A 743 1.20 -30.41 0.41
C GLY A 743 0.47 -29.45 1.34
N GLY A 744 -0.24 -28.45 0.81
CA GLY A 744 -1.00 -27.49 1.61
C GLY A 744 -2.04 -26.71 0.80
N ILE A 745 -2.99 -26.12 1.52
CA ILE A 745 -4.11 -25.34 0.98
C ILE A 745 -3.97 -23.88 1.41
N GLY A 746 -3.82 -22.98 0.45
CA GLY A 746 -3.76 -21.54 0.67
C GLY A 746 -5.11 -20.88 0.40
N ILE A 747 -5.66 -20.23 1.40
CA ILE A 747 -6.83 -19.35 1.28
C ILE A 747 -6.31 -17.93 1.40
N GLN A 748 -6.44 -17.11 0.35
CA GLN A 748 -5.93 -15.73 0.39
C GLN A 748 -6.52 -14.98 1.58
N GLY A 749 -7.84 -14.96 1.77
CA GLY A 749 -8.43 -14.31 2.95
C GLY A 749 -8.76 -12.84 2.75
N HIS A 750 -8.90 -12.36 1.51
CA HIS A 750 -9.35 -11.00 1.22
C HIS A 750 -10.86 -10.88 1.46
N ILE A 751 -11.26 -10.41 2.65
CA ILE A 751 -12.67 -10.43 3.06
C ILE A 751 -13.15 -9.06 3.55
N ASP A 752 -14.40 -8.70 3.22
CA ASP A 752 -14.98 -7.39 3.58
C ASP A 752 -15.84 -7.43 4.84
N SER A 753 -16.64 -8.49 5.01
CA SER A 753 -17.64 -8.58 6.09
C SER A 753 -17.65 -9.99 6.70
N PRO A 754 -16.55 -10.42 7.34
CA PRO A 754 -16.39 -11.80 7.77
C PRO A 754 -17.48 -12.24 8.75
N VAL A 755 -18.02 -13.44 8.51
CA VAL A 755 -18.96 -14.12 9.40
C VAL A 755 -18.40 -15.47 9.79
N GLY A 756 -18.14 -15.64 11.08
CA GLY A 756 -17.42 -16.78 11.62
C GLY A 756 -17.93 -18.15 11.17
N PRO A 757 -19.23 -18.45 11.29
CA PRO A 757 -19.80 -19.72 10.81
C PRO A 757 -19.67 -20.00 9.31
N ILE A 758 -19.63 -18.96 8.44
CA ILE A 758 -19.40 -19.15 7.01
C ILE A 758 -17.96 -19.59 6.77
N VAL A 759 -17.01 -18.86 7.37
CA VAL A 759 -15.58 -19.17 7.30
C VAL A 759 -15.29 -20.55 7.87
N SER A 760 -15.83 -20.86 9.06
CA SER A 760 -15.70 -22.18 9.69
C SER A 760 -16.23 -23.29 8.81
N SER A 761 -17.40 -23.11 8.17
CA SER A 761 -17.95 -24.14 7.28
C SER A 761 -17.04 -24.41 6.07
N ALA A 762 -16.39 -23.39 5.51
CA ALA A 762 -15.42 -23.58 4.44
C ALA A 762 -14.17 -24.34 4.92
N LEU A 763 -13.65 -23.97 6.10
CA LEU A 763 -12.50 -24.63 6.72
C LEU A 763 -12.80 -26.09 7.08
N ASP A 764 -13.99 -26.40 7.58
CA ASP A 764 -14.41 -27.76 7.91
C ASP A 764 -14.45 -28.65 6.65
N ARG A 765 -14.96 -28.13 5.53
CA ARG A 765 -15.01 -28.84 4.25
C ARG A 765 -13.61 -29.11 3.71
N LEU A 766 -12.75 -28.10 3.68
CA LEU A 766 -11.37 -28.22 3.21
C LEU A 766 -10.54 -29.13 4.13
N GLY A 767 -10.79 -29.08 5.44
CA GLY A 767 -10.10 -29.89 6.44
C GLY A 767 -10.27 -31.39 6.26
N ILE A 768 -11.31 -31.84 5.54
CA ILE A 768 -11.52 -33.26 5.18
C ILE A 768 -10.35 -33.81 4.36
N LEU A 769 -9.67 -32.97 3.57
CA LEU A 769 -8.51 -33.37 2.76
C LEU A 769 -7.29 -33.75 3.61
N GLY A 770 -7.25 -33.38 4.90
CA GLY A 770 -6.13 -33.66 5.79
C GLY A 770 -4.84 -32.89 5.46
N LEU A 771 -4.90 -31.94 4.53
CA LEU A 771 -3.81 -31.02 4.22
C LEU A 771 -3.84 -29.82 5.19
N PRO A 772 -2.67 -29.25 5.57
CA PRO A 772 -2.63 -28.03 6.36
C PRO A 772 -3.22 -26.85 5.56
N ILE A 773 -4.14 -26.12 6.19
CA ILE A 773 -4.74 -24.90 5.65
C ILE A 773 -3.97 -23.68 6.18
N TRP A 774 -3.70 -22.73 5.30
CA TRP A 774 -3.10 -21.45 5.64
C TRP A 774 -3.98 -20.33 5.11
N PHE A 775 -4.23 -19.33 5.97
CA PHE A 775 -4.60 -18.02 5.46
C PHE A 775 -3.32 -17.33 4.98
N THR A 776 -3.20 -17.09 3.68
CA THR A 776 -1.94 -16.72 3.02
C THR A 776 -1.80 -15.21 2.78
N GLU A 777 -2.92 -14.49 2.71
CA GLU A 777 -3.02 -13.08 2.30
C GLU A 777 -4.16 -12.36 3.07
N LEU A 778 -4.37 -12.69 4.34
CA LEU A 778 -5.52 -12.22 5.12
C LEU A 778 -5.50 -10.70 5.28
N ASP A 779 -6.57 -10.06 4.86
CA ASP A 779 -6.85 -8.67 5.18
C ASP A 779 -8.35 -8.40 5.25
N VAL A 780 -8.69 -7.35 5.99
CA VAL A 780 -10.07 -6.84 6.13
C VAL A 780 -10.04 -5.34 5.90
N SER A 781 -11.05 -4.81 5.22
CA SER A 781 -11.11 -3.38 4.88
C SER A 781 -12.37 -2.72 5.43
N SER A 782 -12.18 -1.60 6.11
CA SER A 782 -13.26 -0.67 6.44
C SER A 782 -12.67 0.71 6.73
N SER A 783 -13.36 1.74 6.25
CA SER A 783 -13.00 3.13 6.54
C SER A 783 -13.07 3.46 8.04
N ASN A 784 -13.90 2.73 8.80
CA ASN A 784 -13.97 2.83 10.25
C ASN A 784 -13.02 1.80 10.88
N GLU A 785 -12.00 2.28 11.59
CA GLU A 785 -10.96 1.45 12.20
C GLU A 785 -11.47 0.47 13.29
N TYR A 786 -12.61 0.77 13.95
CA TYR A 786 -13.22 -0.14 14.93
C TYR A 786 -13.86 -1.34 14.23
N VAL A 787 -14.57 -1.07 13.13
CA VAL A 787 -15.18 -2.09 12.29
C VAL A 787 -14.09 -3.00 11.73
N ARG A 788 -13.03 -2.41 11.18
CA ARG A 788 -11.84 -3.14 10.72
C ARG A 788 -11.21 -4.01 11.81
N GLY A 789 -11.04 -3.46 13.02
CA GLY A 789 -10.48 -4.20 14.14
C GLY A 789 -11.35 -5.38 14.58
N ASP A 790 -12.67 -5.19 14.55
CA ASP A 790 -13.62 -6.24 14.88
C ASP A 790 -13.65 -7.37 13.83
N ASP A 791 -13.62 -7.02 12.54
CA ASP A 791 -13.58 -8.00 11.44
C ASP A 791 -12.29 -8.81 11.47
N LEU A 792 -11.16 -8.15 11.74
CA LEU A 792 -9.88 -8.81 11.88
C LEU A 792 -9.93 -9.81 13.05
N GLU A 793 -10.52 -9.43 14.19
CA GLU A 793 -10.68 -10.34 15.31
C GLU A 793 -11.53 -11.57 14.97
N VAL A 794 -12.60 -11.42 14.17
CA VAL A 794 -13.39 -12.56 13.67
C VAL A 794 -12.49 -13.53 12.91
N MET A 795 -11.79 -13.05 11.88
CA MET A 795 -10.95 -13.91 11.05
C MET A 795 -9.81 -14.57 11.83
N LEU A 796 -9.12 -13.80 12.67
CA LEU A 796 -8.01 -14.30 13.47
C LEU A 796 -8.45 -15.36 14.48
N ARG A 797 -9.60 -15.19 15.14
CA ARG A 797 -10.11 -16.17 16.10
C ARG A 797 -10.60 -17.44 15.42
N GLU A 798 -11.30 -17.34 14.29
CA GLU A 798 -11.77 -18.52 13.54
C GLU A 798 -10.57 -19.34 13.05
N ALA A 799 -9.62 -18.69 12.38
CA ALA A 799 -8.40 -19.33 11.89
C ALA A 799 -7.57 -19.96 13.03
N PHE A 800 -7.32 -19.22 14.12
CA PHE A 800 -6.52 -19.73 15.23
C PHE A 800 -7.22 -20.88 15.98
N ALA A 801 -8.55 -20.88 16.06
CA ALA A 801 -9.31 -21.93 16.73
C ALA A 801 -9.56 -23.18 15.88
N HIS A 802 -9.36 -23.14 14.55
CA HIS A 802 -9.67 -24.26 13.67
C HIS A 802 -8.51 -25.29 13.60
N PRO A 803 -8.76 -26.60 13.80
CA PRO A 803 -7.69 -27.60 13.91
C PRO A 803 -6.91 -27.84 12.60
N ALA A 804 -7.54 -27.64 11.44
CA ALA A 804 -6.87 -27.80 10.14
C ALA A 804 -6.02 -26.59 9.72
N VAL A 805 -6.14 -25.45 10.42
CA VAL A 805 -5.36 -24.26 10.11
C VAL A 805 -4.01 -24.34 10.81
N ASP A 806 -2.92 -24.23 10.05
CA ASP A 806 -1.56 -24.30 10.58
C ASP A 806 -0.80 -22.98 10.47
N GLY A 807 -1.36 -21.94 9.82
CA GLY A 807 -0.75 -20.61 9.81
C GLY A 807 -1.66 -19.49 9.29
N ILE A 808 -1.33 -18.26 9.70
CA ILE A 808 -2.03 -17.04 9.30
C ILE A 808 -1.00 -16.01 8.83
N MET A 809 -1.28 -15.38 7.71
CA MET A 809 -0.40 -14.40 7.07
C MET A 809 -1.22 -13.20 6.68
N LEU A 810 -0.92 -12.04 7.24
CA LEU A 810 -1.58 -10.80 6.86
C LEU A 810 -1.04 -10.29 5.52
N TRP A 811 -1.88 -9.71 4.66
CA TRP A 811 -1.41 -9.12 3.39
C TRP A 811 -0.90 -7.69 3.53
N GLY A 812 0.01 -7.51 4.49
CA GLY A 812 0.54 -6.21 4.90
C GLY A 812 -0.14 -5.72 6.18
N PHE A 813 0.37 -4.60 6.70
CA PHE A 813 -0.12 -4.05 7.98
C PHE A 813 0.11 -2.54 8.13
N TRP A 814 0.73 -1.88 7.15
CA TRP A 814 1.16 -0.48 7.24
C TRP A 814 0.54 0.33 6.11
N GLU A 815 -0.10 1.46 6.44
CA GLU A 815 -0.80 2.32 5.48
C GLU A 815 0.15 2.77 4.36
N LEU A 816 -0.35 2.85 3.12
CA LEU A 816 0.41 3.09 1.89
C LEU A 816 1.33 1.94 1.43
N PHE A 817 1.47 0.86 2.20
CA PHE A 817 2.20 -0.35 1.80
C PHE A 817 1.29 -1.56 1.59
N MET A 818 -0.03 -1.33 1.55
CA MET A 818 -1.03 -2.37 1.33
C MET A 818 -1.66 -2.21 -0.05
N SER A 819 -2.06 -3.34 -0.65
CA SER A 819 -2.79 -3.35 -1.92
C SER A 819 -4.25 -2.91 -1.78
N ARG A 820 -4.82 -3.06 -0.57
CA ARG A 820 -6.19 -2.65 -0.24
C ARG A 820 -6.18 -1.44 0.67
N ASP A 821 -6.97 -0.45 0.31
CA ASP A 821 -7.18 0.73 1.15
C ASP A 821 -7.84 0.33 2.47
N ASN A 822 -7.55 1.11 3.50
CA ASN A 822 -8.13 0.94 4.82
C ASN A 822 -8.03 -0.50 5.37
N ALA A 823 -6.92 -1.20 5.14
CA ALA A 823 -6.69 -2.55 5.67
C ALA A 823 -5.55 -2.63 6.70
N HIS A 824 -4.96 -1.47 7.04
CA HIS A 824 -3.75 -1.38 7.85
C HIS A 824 -3.98 -1.48 9.36
N LEU A 825 -2.94 -1.88 10.08
CA LEU A 825 -2.83 -1.87 11.55
C LEU A 825 -2.10 -0.63 12.06
N VAL A 826 -1.19 -0.11 11.23
CA VAL A 826 -0.32 1.03 11.52
C VAL A 826 -0.53 2.07 10.43
N ASN A 827 -0.85 3.30 10.84
CA ASN A 827 -1.01 4.44 9.94
C ASN A 827 0.33 4.80 9.27
N ALA A 828 0.29 5.64 8.23
CA ALA A 828 1.42 5.84 7.32
C ALA A 828 2.70 6.29 8.06
N GLU A 829 2.52 7.10 9.11
CA GLU A 829 3.58 7.69 9.92
C GLU A 829 3.90 6.90 11.20
N GLY A 830 3.39 5.66 11.34
CA GLY A 830 3.79 4.74 12.41
C GLY A 830 2.89 4.65 13.63
N GLU A 831 1.78 5.40 13.66
CA GLU A 831 0.81 5.36 14.76
C GLU A 831 -0.10 4.12 14.66
N LEU A 832 -0.34 3.43 15.79
CA LEU A 832 -1.28 2.31 15.83
C LEU A 832 -2.73 2.80 15.80
N ASN A 833 -3.50 2.22 14.88
CA ASN A 833 -4.95 2.41 14.81
C ASN A 833 -5.69 1.36 15.66
N GLU A 834 -7.02 1.44 15.73
CA GLU A 834 -7.82 0.51 16.56
C GLU A 834 -7.71 -0.96 16.13
N ALA A 835 -7.56 -1.24 14.84
CA ALA A 835 -7.33 -2.60 14.34
C ALA A 835 -5.96 -3.13 14.81
N GLY A 836 -4.92 -2.31 14.77
CA GLY A 836 -3.60 -2.65 15.30
C GLY A 836 -3.61 -2.90 16.81
N LYS A 837 -4.36 -2.08 17.57
CA LYS A 837 -4.54 -2.29 19.01
C LYS A 837 -5.25 -3.62 19.28
N ARG A 838 -6.33 -3.93 18.54
CA ARG A 838 -7.07 -5.19 18.68
C ARG A 838 -6.19 -6.40 18.37
N TYR A 839 -5.40 -6.32 17.29
CA TYR A 839 -4.43 -7.34 16.93
C TYR A 839 -3.42 -7.63 18.06
N LEU A 840 -2.81 -6.60 18.65
CA LEU A 840 -1.85 -6.78 19.74
C LEU A 840 -2.47 -7.36 21.01
N VAL A 841 -3.73 -7.02 21.31
CA VAL A 841 -4.48 -7.61 22.43
C VAL A 841 -4.69 -9.12 22.21
N LEU A 842 -5.09 -9.54 21.00
CA LEU A 842 -5.23 -10.97 20.68
C LEU A 842 -3.91 -11.71 20.78
N LYS A 843 -2.82 -11.10 20.29
CA LYS A 843 -1.48 -11.70 20.38
C LYS A 843 -1.04 -11.90 21.84
N ASP A 844 -1.36 -10.97 22.74
CA ASP A 844 -1.09 -11.14 24.18
C ASP A 844 -2.03 -12.17 24.84
N GLU A 845 -3.31 -12.23 24.42
CA GLU A 845 -4.26 -13.28 24.84
C GLU A 845 -3.73 -14.68 24.50
N TRP A 846 -3.02 -14.83 23.37
CA TRP A 846 -2.42 -16.07 22.91
C TRP A 846 -1.01 -16.31 23.46
N LEU A 847 -0.66 -15.72 24.60
CA LEU A 847 0.52 -16.07 25.37
C LEU A 847 0.14 -16.69 26.71
N THR A 848 0.74 -17.84 27.03
CA THR A 848 0.51 -18.50 28.31
C THR A 848 1.24 -17.79 29.44
N ARG A 849 0.50 -17.51 30.51
CA ARG A 849 1.01 -17.05 31.81
C ARG A 849 0.39 -17.94 32.88
N ALA A 850 1.22 -18.58 33.70
CA ALA A 850 0.77 -19.43 34.80
C ALA A 850 1.62 -19.16 36.04
N HIS A 851 1.03 -19.30 37.22
CA HIS A 851 1.75 -19.18 38.47
C HIS A 851 1.05 -19.99 39.56
N GLY A 852 1.79 -20.36 40.59
CA GLY A 852 1.26 -21.14 41.70
C GLY A 852 2.38 -21.69 42.56
N HIS A 853 2.06 -22.69 43.36
CA HIS A 853 3.00 -23.33 44.25
C HIS A 853 3.28 -24.75 43.80
N VAL A 854 4.49 -25.23 44.06
CA VAL A 854 4.85 -26.64 43.90
C VAL A 854 4.04 -27.48 44.90
N ASP A 855 3.41 -28.54 44.42
CA ASP A 855 2.59 -29.45 45.22
C ASP A 855 3.43 -30.42 46.08
N GLU A 856 2.76 -31.29 46.84
CA GLU A 856 3.40 -32.26 47.73
C GLU A 856 4.24 -33.30 46.99
N GLN A 857 3.96 -33.50 45.69
CA GLN A 857 4.68 -34.43 44.82
C GLN A 857 5.90 -33.76 44.16
N GLY A 858 6.13 -32.47 44.39
CA GLY A 858 7.22 -31.73 43.77
C GLY A 858 6.90 -31.29 42.34
N GLU A 859 5.62 -31.12 42.00
CA GLU A 859 5.14 -30.83 40.66
C GLU A 859 4.39 -29.49 40.57
N PHE A 860 4.34 -28.91 39.37
CA PHE A 860 3.47 -27.80 39.02
C PHE A 860 2.87 -28.03 37.64
N ALA A 861 1.55 -28.09 37.54
CA ALA A 861 0.82 -28.36 36.31
C ALA A 861 0.09 -27.13 35.76
N PHE A 862 0.08 -26.96 34.43
CA PHE A 862 -0.66 -25.91 33.73
C PHE A 862 -0.94 -26.32 32.28
N ARG A 863 -1.81 -25.58 31.57
CA ARG A 863 -1.99 -25.71 30.11
C ARG A 863 -1.26 -24.60 29.37
N GLY A 864 -0.41 -24.99 28.42
CA GLY A 864 0.46 -24.07 27.69
C GLY A 864 0.26 -24.11 26.18
N PHE A 865 0.28 -22.95 25.52
CA PHE A 865 0.44 -22.86 24.07
C PHE A 865 1.82 -23.38 23.64
N GLN A 866 1.94 -23.79 22.37
CA GLN A 866 3.23 -24.21 21.83
C GLN A 866 4.22 -23.05 21.78
N GLY A 867 5.47 -23.30 22.16
CA GLY A 867 6.57 -22.35 22.05
C GLY A 867 7.48 -22.29 23.28
N ARG A 868 8.21 -21.17 23.41
CA ARG A 868 9.30 -21.03 24.39
C ARG A 868 8.83 -20.33 25.65
N TYR A 869 9.32 -20.80 26.79
CA TYR A 869 8.93 -20.34 28.12
C TYR A 869 10.14 -19.98 28.97
N THR A 870 9.94 -19.00 29.85
CA THR A 870 10.79 -18.72 31.00
C THR A 870 10.08 -19.16 32.27
N LEU A 871 10.80 -19.85 33.13
CA LEU A 871 10.39 -20.33 34.44
C LEU A 871 11.17 -19.56 35.52
N GLU A 872 10.46 -18.86 36.39
CA GLU A 872 11.01 -18.22 37.58
C GLU A 872 10.58 -18.99 38.82
N ILE A 873 11.55 -19.37 39.64
CA ILE A 873 11.39 -20.19 40.84
C ILE A 873 11.82 -19.33 42.02
N VAL A 874 10.88 -19.00 42.91
CA VAL A 874 11.11 -18.13 44.06
C VAL A 874 11.14 -18.98 45.32
N THR A 875 12.35 -19.25 45.79
CA THR A 875 12.59 -19.95 47.08
C THR A 875 12.78 -18.92 48.20
N LEU A 876 12.83 -19.37 49.45
CA LEU A 876 13.07 -18.51 50.62
C LEU A 876 14.39 -17.72 50.56
N SER A 877 15.40 -18.20 49.83
CA SER A 877 16.75 -17.61 49.83
C SER A 877 17.25 -17.16 48.45
N LYS A 878 16.63 -17.62 47.35
CA LYS A 878 17.06 -17.31 45.98
C LYS A 878 15.93 -17.33 44.96
N LYS A 879 16.15 -16.58 43.88
CA LYS A 879 15.33 -16.60 42.66
C LYS A 879 16.13 -17.27 41.53
N ILE A 880 15.62 -18.36 40.98
CA ILE A 880 16.24 -19.12 39.88
C ILE A 880 15.42 -18.90 38.61
N THR A 881 16.10 -18.71 37.47
CA THR A 881 15.46 -18.62 36.15
C THR A 881 15.93 -19.77 35.26
N LYS A 882 14.99 -20.47 34.61
CA LYS A 882 15.24 -21.53 33.61
C LYS A 882 14.38 -21.28 32.37
N THR A 883 14.70 -21.97 31.28
CA THR A 883 13.90 -21.95 30.04
C THR A 883 13.53 -23.36 29.60
N PHE A 884 12.36 -23.51 28.98
CA PHE A 884 11.92 -24.76 28.37
C PHE A 884 11.02 -24.48 27.16
N THR A 885 10.75 -25.50 26.37
CA THR A 885 9.88 -25.43 25.19
C THR A 885 8.69 -26.37 25.37
N VAL A 886 7.53 -25.94 24.90
CA VAL A 886 6.33 -26.79 24.77
C VAL A 886 6.13 -27.06 23.28
N ASP A 887 6.38 -28.29 22.87
CA ASP A 887 6.24 -28.72 21.47
C ASP A 887 4.81 -29.22 21.16
N LYS A 888 4.45 -29.26 19.87
CA LYS A 888 3.17 -29.81 19.37
C LYS A 888 3.01 -31.28 19.82
N GLY A 889 1.82 -31.66 20.28
CA GLY A 889 1.46 -33.04 20.57
C GLY A 889 0.26 -33.17 21.51
N ASP A 890 -0.32 -34.37 21.56
CA ASP A 890 -1.63 -34.61 22.17
C ASP A 890 -1.57 -35.15 23.62
N SER A 891 -0.52 -35.87 23.99
CA SER A 891 -0.34 -36.42 25.36
C SER A 891 0.11 -35.33 26.34
N PRO A 892 0.00 -35.43 27.67
CA PRO A 892 0.65 -34.46 28.56
C PRO A 892 2.19 -34.39 28.38
N LEU A 893 2.78 -33.20 28.49
CA LEU A 893 4.24 -32.99 28.46
C LEU A 893 4.81 -32.91 29.87
N VAL A 894 5.81 -33.73 30.17
CA VAL A 894 6.55 -33.68 31.44
C VAL A 894 7.91 -33.04 31.22
N VAL A 895 8.22 -31.97 31.95
CA VAL A 895 9.50 -31.25 31.88
C VAL A 895 10.22 -31.38 33.22
N SER A 896 11.38 -32.03 33.21
CA SER A 896 12.22 -32.16 34.40
C SER A 896 13.07 -30.91 34.60
N ILE A 897 12.98 -30.31 35.79
CA ILE A 897 13.70 -29.10 36.20
C ILE A 897 14.68 -29.44 37.33
N ASP A 898 15.97 -29.52 36.99
CA ASP A 898 17.03 -29.69 37.99
C ASP A 898 17.44 -28.34 38.60
N LEU A 899 17.39 -28.30 39.94
CA LEU A 899 17.68 -27.14 40.78
C LEU A 899 19.11 -27.12 41.35
N LYS A 900 19.92 -28.15 41.05
CA LYS A 900 21.36 -28.16 41.38
C LYS A 900 22.17 -27.18 40.55
#